data_AF-A0A7X9DZB7-F1
#
_entry.id   AF-A0A7X9DZB7-F1
#
_cell.length_a   1.000
_cell.length_b   1.000
_cell.length_c   1.000
_cell.angle_alpha   90.00
_cell.angle_beta   90.00
_cell.angle_gamma   90.00
#
_symmetry.space_group_name_H-M   'P 1'
#
loop_
_entity.id
_entity.type
_entity.pdbx_description
1 polymer ?
#
loop_
_entity_poly.entity_id
_entity_poly.type
_entity_poly.pdbx_seq_one_letter_code
_entity_poly.pdbx_strand_id
1 'polypeptide(L)'
;MGATTMMPAAAIQRALRFREKLTELINLIHKAEDVSQIVLDLKNRVLELLDCERVTIFAVDARTQQVYSLYKEGEEVKEIRVGRNHQSMVGFAALTGQTLNVKDAYDEAELRAYHPELRFDQSWDQKTGFRTRQVLTVPILYEKYLMGVLQLLNKRQGAAFTGEDLVGAQEIAKTLGIALYNRRRLQRGRPTHRFSALLEKGLLSEKVFQEALAHARMNNQKVAEVLLTTYRVPKAEILASMAAFHNTGVFSYDGTQRMPEELRARLKPDYLQKIKVAPLLVQNGVLRVAVEDPSDLTVVDAVRVMQLAPRQEFLVALEKDIADYLAASYGLSLVDAKGQMADILGELTTEEKGDTTDEGPELQETDSAIVRLANQIIIDAYGQGASDIHVEPMGRRDPCRVRFRVDGDCRVYQEIPASHRMALVSRLKIMANLDISERRKPQDGKIRFQMKNGALELRVATIPTTGGEEDVVMRLLAASKPLPLDQMGFSARNLAGFKDIVSKPYGIILCVGPTGSGKTTTLHSALGFINTPDVKIWTAEDPVEITQPGLRQVQVQPKIDFTFANAMRAFLRADPDVIMVGEMRDQETAQIGIEASLTGHLVLSTLHTNSAPETVVRLIDMGIDPFNFADSLLGILAQRLTRTLCRSCKQPYTPGEQEFQSLVESYGPKYFPRTGVRYGSELKLYRAAGCPDCGGSGYRGRMGLHELMVGTDAVKRLIQQKAPVEELRAQAIADGMTTLMQDGIEKVLAGHLDMKQVRAVCIK
;
A
#
# COMPACT_ATOMS: atom_id res chain seq x y z
N MET A 1 -29.83 17.44 -74.32
CA MET A 1 -31.13 17.26 -73.65
C MET A 1 -31.13 15.91 -72.97
N GLY A 2 -31.24 15.89 -71.65
CA GLY A 2 -31.43 14.69 -70.83
C GLY A 2 -31.96 15.20 -69.49
N ALA A 3 -33.29 15.14 -69.33
CA ALA A 3 -34.01 15.80 -68.26
C ALA A 3 -33.68 15.17 -66.90
N THR A 4 -33.15 15.98 -65.98
CA THR A 4 -33.04 15.63 -64.57
C THR A 4 -34.44 15.69 -63.96
N THR A 5 -35.12 14.55 -63.89
CA THR A 5 -36.39 14.41 -63.14
C THR A 5 -36.14 14.74 -61.67
N MET A 6 -36.59 15.91 -61.23
CA MET A 6 -36.65 16.27 -59.81
C MET A 6 -37.54 15.26 -59.08
N MET A 7 -37.01 14.60 -58.05
CA MET A 7 -37.82 13.75 -57.18
C MET A 7 -38.93 14.58 -56.51
N PRO A 8 -40.19 14.11 -56.47
CA PRO A 8 -41.29 14.84 -55.84
C PRO A 8 -40.98 15.17 -54.38
N ALA A 9 -41.34 16.37 -53.90
CA ALA A 9 -41.07 16.83 -52.53
C ALA A 9 -41.56 15.83 -51.44
N ALA A 10 -42.64 15.10 -51.72
CA ALA A 10 -43.16 14.04 -50.85
C ALA A 10 -42.21 12.83 -50.72
N ALA A 11 -41.46 12.47 -51.77
CA ALA A 11 -40.48 11.38 -51.75
C ALA A 11 -39.25 11.78 -50.90
N ILE A 12 -38.80 13.03 -51.00
CA ILE A 12 -37.70 13.57 -50.20
C ILE A 12 -38.06 13.59 -48.71
N GLN A 13 -39.27 14.04 -48.35
CA GLN A 13 -39.74 14.01 -46.96
C GLN A 13 -39.87 12.58 -46.41
N ARG A 14 -40.29 11.62 -47.23
CA ARG A 14 -40.37 10.20 -46.84
C ARG A 14 -38.98 9.62 -46.56
N ALA A 15 -38.02 9.88 -47.44
CA ALA A 15 -36.62 9.45 -47.26
C ALA A 15 -35.96 10.09 -46.03
N LEU A 16 -36.25 11.36 -45.75
CA LEU A 16 -35.71 12.07 -44.57
C LEU A 16 -36.24 11.46 -43.27
N ARG A 17 -37.57 11.24 -43.17
CA ARG A 17 -38.20 10.60 -42.00
C ARG A 17 -37.71 9.18 -41.78
N PHE A 18 -37.48 8.42 -42.86
CA PHE A 18 -36.90 7.08 -42.77
C PHE A 18 -35.48 7.13 -42.17
N ARG A 19 -34.65 8.09 -42.61
CA ARG A 19 -33.28 8.26 -42.11
C ARG A 19 -33.22 8.71 -40.64
N GLU A 20 -34.13 9.57 -40.21
CA GLU A 20 -34.26 9.98 -38.81
C GLU A 20 -34.61 8.78 -37.91
N LYS A 21 -35.66 8.02 -38.27
CA LYS A 21 -36.06 6.82 -37.53
C LYS A 21 -34.99 5.73 -37.52
N LEU A 22 -34.25 5.56 -38.63
CA LEU A 22 -33.11 4.64 -38.70
C LEU A 22 -32.00 5.07 -37.73
N THR A 23 -31.73 6.37 -37.60
CA THR A 23 -30.71 6.91 -36.68
C THR A 23 -31.12 6.69 -35.22
N GLU A 24 -32.39 6.90 -34.87
CA GLU A 24 -32.92 6.59 -33.54
C GLU A 24 -32.80 5.11 -33.19
N LEU A 25 -33.13 4.23 -34.14
CA LEU A 25 -33.00 2.78 -33.98
C LEU A 25 -31.53 2.37 -33.75
N ILE A 26 -30.60 2.93 -34.53
CA ILE A 26 -29.15 2.70 -34.35
C ILE A 26 -28.69 3.12 -32.96
N ASN A 27 -29.12 4.29 -32.48
CA ASN A 27 -28.79 4.76 -31.13
C ASN A 27 -29.35 3.83 -30.04
N LEU A 28 -30.52 3.23 -30.26
CA LEU A 28 -31.10 2.28 -29.31
C LEU A 28 -30.33 0.95 -29.31
N ILE A 29 -29.90 0.46 -30.48
CA ILE A 29 -29.02 -0.71 -30.61
C ILE A 29 -27.72 -0.51 -29.80
N HIS A 30 -27.15 0.71 -29.83
CA HIS A 30 -25.97 1.04 -29.04
C HIS A 30 -26.23 1.12 -27.53
N LYS A 31 -27.45 1.44 -27.10
CA LYS A 31 -27.82 1.63 -25.69
C LYS A 31 -28.26 0.37 -24.93
N ALA A 32 -28.68 -0.70 -25.62
CA ALA A 32 -29.13 -1.91 -24.93
C ALA A 32 -28.03 -2.48 -23.99
N GLU A 33 -28.38 -3.23 -22.96
CA GLU A 33 -27.41 -3.77 -21.98
C GLU A 33 -27.01 -5.21 -22.32
N ASP A 34 -27.96 -6.06 -22.74
CA ASP A 34 -27.71 -7.46 -23.13
C ASP A 34 -28.30 -7.85 -24.51
N VAL A 35 -27.95 -9.06 -24.99
CA VAL A 35 -28.43 -9.59 -26.28
C VAL A 35 -29.93 -9.85 -26.26
N SER A 36 -30.50 -10.20 -25.10
CA SER A 36 -31.92 -10.47 -24.95
C SER A 36 -32.75 -9.18 -25.10
N GLN A 37 -32.29 -8.05 -24.56
CA GLN A 37 -32.86 -6.72 -24.77
C GLN A 37 -32.79 -6.30 -26.24
N ILE A 38 -31.67 -6.55 -26.92
CA ILE A 38 -31.56 -6.31 -28.37
C ILE A 38 -32.65 -7.10 -29.11
N VAL A 39 -32.81 -8.39 -28.81
CA VAL A 39 -33.77 -9.25 -29.51
C VAL A 39 -35.23 -8.88 -29.19
N LEU A 40 -35.53 -8.46 -27.95
CA LEU A 40 -36.89 -8.19 -27.48
C LEU A 40 -37.34 -6.73 -27.73
N ASP A 41 -36.50 -5.74 -27.44
CA ASP A 41 -36.90 -4.32 -27.39
C ASP A 41 -36.81 -3.61 -28.75
N LEU A 42 -36.00 -4.15 -29.67
CA LEU A 42 -35.84 -3.60 -31.03
C LEU A 42 -36.96 -4.02 -31.98
N LYS A 43 -37.65 -5.14 -31.69
CA LYS A 43 -38.67 -5.75 -32.55
C LYS A 43 -39.68 -4.72 -33.04
N ASN A 44 -40.30 -3.98 -32.11
CA ASN A 44 -41.37 -3.03 -32.44
C ASN A 44 -40.88 -1.87 -33.31
N ARG A 45 -39.66 -1.38 -33.09
CA ARG A 45 -39.12 -0.26 -33.87
C ARG A 45 -38.73 -0.69 -35.29
N VAL A 46 -38.21 -1.90 -35.45
CA VAL A 46 -37.91 -2.46 -36.79
C VAL A 46 -39.19 -2.71 -37.58
N LEU A 47 -40.25 -3.20 -36.92
CA LEU A 47 -41.58 -3.38 -37.56
C LEU A 47 -42.11 -2.06 -38.14
N GLU A 48 -42.01 -0.97 -37.38
CA GLU A 48 -42.48 0.35 -37.80
C GLU A 48 -41.60 0.96 -38.90
N LEU A 49 -40.28 0.79 -38.82
CA LEU A 49 -39.35 1.37 -39.79
C LEU A 49 -39.44 0.70 -41.16
N LEU A 50 -39.51 -0.63 -41.19
CA LEU A 50 -39.53 -1.43 -42.43
C LEU A 50 -40.95 -1.82 -42.86
N ASP A 51 -41.98 -1.31 -42.20
CA ASP A 51 -43.40 -1.52 -42.52
C ASP A 51 -43.75 -2.99 -42.81
N CYS A 52 -43.43 -3.87 -41.87
CA CYS A 52 -43.68 -5.30 -41.96
C CYS A 52 -44.59 -5.81 -40.84
N GLU A 53 -45.18 -7.00 -41.01
CA GLU A 53 -46.10 -7.59 -40.03
C GLU A 53 -45.35 -8.31 -38.91
N ARG A 54 -44.23 -8.99 -39.22
CA ARG A 54 -43.39 -9.66 -38.22
C ARG A 54 -41.92 -9.46 -38.51
N VAL A 55 -41.14 -9.34 -37.44
CA VAL A 55 -39.67 -9.35 -37.46
C VAL A 55 -39.15 -10.30 -36.39
N THR A 56 -38.10 -11.02 -36.75
CA THR A 56 -37.38 -11.91 -35.85
C THR A 56 -35.89 -11.62 -35.99
N ILE A 57 -35.24 -11.30 -34.86
CA ILE A 57 -33.79 -11.13 -34.79
C ILE A 57 -33.22 -12.39 -34.17
N PHE A 58 -32.46 -13.16 -34.95
CA PHE A 58 -31.76 -14.33 -34.46
C PHE A 58 -30.30 -13.97 -34.13
N ALA A 59 -29.82 -14.38 -32.95
CA ALA A 59 -28.41 -14.31 -32.56
C ALA A 59 -27.75 -15.69 -32.74
N VAL A 60 -26.45 -15.72 -33.01
CA VAL A 60 -25.69 -16.99 -33.09
C VAL A 60 -25.31 -17.46 -31.69
N ASP A 61 -25.70 -18.68 -31.34
CA ASP A 61 -25.17 -19.40 -30.18
C ASP A 61 -23.75 -19.86 -30.48
N ALA A 62 -22.79 -19.36 -29.71
CA ALA A 62 -21.38 -19.65 -29.90
C ALA A 62 -21.00 -21.12 -29.68
N ARG A 63 -21.76 -21.87 -28.86
CA ARG A 63 -21.48 -23.26 -28.48
C ARG A 63 -22.05 -24.23 -29.50
N THR A 64 -23.32 -24.07 -29.84
CA THR A 64 -24.03 -24.98 -30.74
C THR A 64 -23.87 -24.62 -32.21
N GLN A 65 -23.36 -23.41 -32.51
CA GLN A 65 -23.32 -22.81 -33.85
C GLN A 65 -24.71 -22.70 -34.49
N GLN A 66 -25.79 -22.85 -33.73
CA GLN A 66 -27.16 -22.61 -34.18
C GLN A 66 -27.48 -21.12 -34.04
N VAL A 67 -28.53 -20.67 -34.74
CA VAL A 67 -29.10 -19.34 -34.50
C VAL A 67 -30.34 -19.48 -33.62
N TYR A 68 -30.50 -18.58 -32.66
CA TYR A 68 -31.62 -18.57 -31.73
C TYR A 68 -32.27 -17.19 -31.62
N SER A 69 -33.56 -17.15 -31.30
CA SER A 69 -34.29 -15.90 -31.02
C SER A 69 -35.21 -16.09 -29.82
N LEU A 70 -35.46 -15.01 -29.09
CA LEU A 70 -36.32 -14.99 -27.90
C LEU A 70 -37.64 -14.28 -28.22
N TYR A 71 -38.74 -14.81 -27.72
CA TYR A 71 -40.06 -14.18 -27.80
C TYR A 71 -40.80 -14.34 -26.47
N LYS A 72 -41.70 -13.40 -26.17
CA LYS A 72 -42.57 -13.46 -24.98
C LYS A 72 -43.90 -14.10 -25.35
N GLU A 73 -44.34 -15.07 -24.55
CA GLU A 73 -45.68 -15.65 -24.58
C GLU A 73 -46.28 -15.53 -23.17
N GLY A 74 -47.12 -14.51 -22.95
CA GLY A 74 -47.52 -14.11 -21.59
C GLY A 74 -46.35 -13.48 -20.82
N GLU A 75 -46.11 -13.93 -19.59
CA GLU A 75 -44.95 -13.53 -18.77
C GLU A 75 -43.70 -14.39 -19.02
N GLU A 76 -43.83 -15.52 -19.74
CA GLU A 76 -42.70 -16.42 -20.03
C GLU A 76 -41.94 -16.02 -21.28
N VAL A 77 -40.60 -16.11 -21.21
CA VAL A 77 -39.71 -15.96 -22.36
C VAL A 77 -39.42 -17.34 -22.95
N LYS A 78 -39.80 -17.54 -24.21
CA LYS A 78 -39.53 -18.78 -24.97
C LYS A 78 -38.49 -18.55 -26.05
N GLU A 79 -37.85 -19.64 -26.47
CA GLU A 79 -36.73 -19.63 -27.42
C GLU A 79 -37.05 -20.42 -28.69
N ILE A 80 -36.66 -19.88 -29.86
CA ILE A 80 -36.70 -20.56 -31.16
C ILE A 80 -35.25 -20.84 -31.57
N ARG A 81 -34.92 -22.08 -31.92
CA ARG A 81 -33.60 -22.47 -32.44
C ARG A 81 -33.68 -23.00 -33.86
N VAL A 82 -32.77 -22.56 -34.70
CA VAL A 82 -32.65 -23.00 -36.10
C VAL A 82 -31.19 -23.38 -36.38
N GLY A 83 -31.01 -24.56 -36.98
CA GLY A 83 -29.71 -25.02 -37.43
C GLY A 83 -29.22 -24.28 -38.67
N ARG A 84 -27.89 -24.18 -38.84
CA ARG A 84 -27.27 -23.65 -40.06
C ARG A 84 -27.30 -24.75 -41.13
N ASN A 85 -28.30 -24.70 -42.01
CA ASN A 85 -28.58 -25.71 -43.02
C ASN A 85 -29.12 -25.08 -44.30
N HIS A 86 -29.21 -25.85 -45.39
CA HIS A 86 -29.78 -25.37 -46.65
C HIS A 86 -31.31 -25.51 -46.74
N GLN A 87 -31.96 -26.03 -45.70
CA GLN A 87 -33.38 -26.41 -45.73
C GLN A 87 -34.31 -25.26 -45.35
N SER A 88 -33.89 -24.37 -44.45
CA SER A 88 -34.69 -23.23 -43.99
C SER A 88 -34.09 -21.90 -44.46
N MET A 89 -34.92 -20.89 -44.72
CA MET A 89 -34.44 -19.56 -45.16
C MET A 89 -33.47 -18.91 -44.16
N VAL A 90 -33.78 -19.00 -42.86
CA VAL A 90 -32.92 -18.48 -41.78
C VAL A 90 -31.63 -19.30 -41.68
N GLY A 91 -31.72 -20.64 -41.73
CA GLY A 91 -30.56 -21.52 -41.72
C GLY A 91 -29.65 -21.31 -42.93
N PHE A 92 -30.24 -21.08 -44.10
CA PHE A 92 -29.51 -20.86 -45.36
C PHE A 92 -28.77 -19.54 -45.34
N ALA A 93 -29.43 -18.45 -44.91
CA ALA A 93 -28.77 -17.16 -44.73
C ALA A 93 -27.64 -17.23 -43.68
N ALA A 94 -27.85 -17.97 -42.59
CA ALA A 94 -26.82 -18.21 -41.57
C ALA A 94 -25.66 -19.08 -42.09
N LEU A 95 -25.91 -20.04 -42.98
CA LEU A 95 -24.87 -20.92 -43.49
C LEU A 95 -24.03 -20.23 -44.58
N THR A 96 -24.70 -19.57 -45.53
CA THR A 96 -24.08 -19.02 -46.75
C THR A 96 -23.67 -17.56 -46.62
N GLY A 97 -24.28 -16.81 -45.70
CA GLY A 97 -24.13 -15.35 -45.64
C GLY A 97 -24.83 -14.63 -46.80
N GLN A 98 -25.76 -15.28 -47.50
CA GLN A 98 -26.54 -14.68 -48.60
C GLN A 98 -27.87 -14.12 -48.08
N THR A 99 -28.26 -12.95 -48.61
CA THR A 99 -29.59 -12.36 -48.38
C THR A 99 -30.64 -13.00 -49.31
N LEU A 100 -31.83 -13.31 -48.78
CA LEU A 100 -32.97 -13.82 -49.53
C LEU A 100 -34.11 -12.82 -49.49
N ASN A 101 -34.68 -12.47 -50.65
CA ASN A 101 -35.87 -11.63 -50.77
C ASN A 101 -36.92 -12.40 -51.58
N VAL A 102 -37.69 -13.23 -50.88
CA VAL A 102 -38.69 -14.13 -51.45
C VAL A 102 -40.04 -13.43 -51.52
N LYS A 103 -40.62 -13.36 -52.73
CA LYS A 103 -41.89 -12.68 -53.00
C LYS A 103 -43.10 -13.54 -52.64
N ASP A 104 -43.00 -14.85 -52.82
CA ASP A 104 -44.00 -15.82 -52.36
C ASP A 104 -43.34 -16.96 -51.59
N ALA A 105 -43.57 -17.01 -50.28
CA ALA A 105 -43.02 -18.04 -49.40
C ALA A 105 -43.49 -19.46 -49.77
N TYR A 106 -44.61 -19.60 -50.48
CA TYR A 106 -45.14 -20.89 -50.94
C TYR A 106 -44.69 -21.26 -52.37
N ASP A 107 -43.99 -20.38 -53.07
CA ASP A 107 -43.44 -20.68 -54.40
C ASP A 107 -42.15 -21.50 -54.29
N GLU A 108 -42.27 -22.83 -54.47
CA GLU A 108 -41.12 -23.72 -54.45
C GLU A 108 -40.11 -23.45 -55.57
N ALA A 109 -40.53 -22.92 -56.71
CA ALA A 109 -39.61 -22.59 -57.80
C ALA A 109 -38.75 -21.38 -57.44
N GLU A 110 -39.34 -20.37 -56.80
CA GLU A 110 -38.60 -19.20 -56.27
C GLU A 110 -37.59 -19.63 -55.20
N LEU A 111 -37.97 -20.49 -54.25
CA LEU A 111 -37.06 -21.00 -53.23
C LEU A 111 -35.93 -21.86 -53.82
N ARG A 112 -36.24 -22.73 -54.78
CA ARG A 112 -35.23 -23.59 -55.44
C ARG A 112 -34.26 -22.81 -56.31
N ALA A 113 -34.64 -21.62 -56.78
CA ALA A 113 -33.72 -20.71 -57.48
C ALA A 113 -32.60 -20.21 -56.58
N TYR A 114 -32.82 -20.13 -55.25
CA TYR A 114 -31.75 -19.87 -54.27
C TYR A 114 -30.96 -21.13 -53.94
N HIS A 115 -31.62 -22.26 -53.66
CA HIS A 115 -30.95 -23.54 -53.43
C HIS A 115 -31.89 -24.75 -53.60
N PRO A 116 -31.46 -25.88 -54.19
CA PRO A 116 -32.32 -27.04 -54.45
C PRO A 116 -33.02 -27.64 -53.22
N GLU A 117 -32.41 -27.52 -52.04
CA GLU A 117 -32.92 -28.04 -50.76
C GLU A 117 -33.77 -27.05 -49.96
N LEU A 118 -33.87 -25.78 -50.40
CA LEU A 118 -34.57 -24.74 -49.64
C LEU A 118 -36.08 -24.95 -49.69
N ARG A 119 -36.73 -24.98 -48.52
CA ARG A 119 -38.19 -25.16 -48.38
C ARG A 119 -38.75 -24.18 -47.36
N PHE A 120 -40.04 -23.88 -47.48
CA PHE A 120 -40.78 -23.13 -46.47
C PHE A 120 -41.56 -24.09 -45.56
N ASP A 121 -41.34 -23.98 -44.25
CA ASP A 121 -42.07 -24.76 -43.24
C ASP A 121 -43.40 -24.07 -42.91
N GLN A 122 -44.48 -24.68 -43.38
CA GLN A 122 -45.84 -24.17 -43.20
C GLN A 122 -46.45 -24.53 -41.83
N SER A 123 -45.77 -25.36 -41.03
CA SER A 123 -46.31 -25.85 -39.76
C SER A 123 -46.60 -24.72 -38.76
N TRP A 124 -45.83 -23.64 -38.80
CA TRP A 124 -46.04 -22.44 -37.98
C TRP A 124 -47.19 -21.57 -38.45
N ASP A 125 -47.39 -21.44 -39.76
CA ASP A 125 -48.54 -20.74 -40.34
C ASP A 125 -49.83 -21.48 -39.94
N GLN A 126 -49.83 -22.81 -40.06
CA GLN A 126 -50.97 -23.66 -39.69
C GLN A 126 -51.28 -23.60 -38.17
N LYS A 127 -50.24 -23.55 -37.32
CA LYS A 127 -50.41 -23.47 -35.86
C LYS A 127 -50.89 -22.10 -35.37
N THR A 128 -50.44 -21.01 -35.99
CA THR A 128 -50.69 -19.65 -35.49
C THR A 128 -51.79 -18.91 -36.23
N GLY A 129 -52.28 -19.43 -37.35
CA GLY A 129 -53.24 -18.77 -38.24
C GLY A 129 -52.66 -17.57 -39.00
N PHE A 130 -51.36 -17.30 -38.84
CA PHE A 130 -50.65 -16.26 -39.59
C PHE A 130 -50.24 -16.81 -40.95
N ARG A 131 -50.48 -16.07 -42.04
CA ARG A 131 -50.07 -16.47 -43.38
C ARG A 131 -48.82 -15.72 -43.81
N THR A 132 -47.71 -16.43 -43.97
CA THR A 132 -46.47 -15.88 -44.52
C THR A 132 -46.57 -15.79 -46.03
N ARG A 133 -46.55 -14.57 -46.56
CA ARG A 133 -46.62 -14.24 -47.99
C ARG A 133 -45.23 -13.96 -48.54
N GLN A 134 -44.47 -13.08 -47.89
CA GLN A 134 -43.17 -12.60 -48.36
C GLN A 134 -42.14 -12.73 -47.23
N VAL A 135 -40.89 -13.04 -47.58
CA VAL A 135 -39.80 -13.19 -46.60
C VAL A 135 -38.55 -12.47 -47.06
N LEU A 136 -38.07 -11.52 -46.25
CA LEU A 136 -36.75 -10.92 -46.40
C LEU A 136 -35.85 -11.41 -45.27
N THR A 137 -34.78 -12.14 -45.61
CA THR A 137 -33.81 -12.68 -44.65
C THR A 137 -32.43 -12.10 -44.94
N VAL A 138 -31.88 -11.35 -43.98
CA VAL A 138 -30.58 -10.66 -44.10
C VAL A 138 -29.62 -11.20 -43.04
N PRO A 139 -28.41 -11.66 -43.42
CA PRO A 139 -27.40 -12.09 -42.45
C PRO A 139 -26.84 -10.88 -41.70
N ILE A 140 -26.69 -11.04 -40.38
CA ILE A 140 -26.09 -10.04 -39.50
C ILE A 140 -24.61 -10.40 -39.38
N LEU A 141 -23.76 -9.65 -40.09
CA LEU A 141 -22.32 -9.89 -40.18
C LEU A 141 -21.54 -8.79 -39.46
N TYR A 142 -20.45 -9.19 -38.80
CA TYR A 142 -19.36 -8.29 -38.43
C TYR A 142 -18.10 -8.74 -39.15
N GLU A 143 -17.61 -7.91 -40.08
CA GLU A 143 -16.57 -8.31 -41.04
C GLU A 143 -16.95 -9.64 -41.73
N LYS A 144 -16.22 -10.73 -41.43
CA LYS A 144 -16.47 -12.07 -41.98
C LYS A 144 -17.25 -12.99 -41.02
N TYR A 145 -17.54 -12.54 -39.81
CA TYR A 145 -18.15 -13.36 -38.77
C TYR A 145 -19.67 -13.20 -38.74
N LEU A 146 -20.38 -14.34 -38.78
CA LEU A 146 -21.83 -14.37 -38.59
C LEU A 146 -22.19 -14.13 -37.12
N MET A 147 -22.90 -13.04 -36.86
CA MET A 147 -23.43 -12.68 -35.55
C MET A 147 -24.90 -13.08 -35.37
N GLY A 148 -25.64 -13.18 -36.47
CA GLY A 148 -27.08 -13.46 -36.41
C GLY A 148 -27.75 -13.44 -37.78
N VAL A 149 -29.08 -13.44 -37.79
CA VAL A 149 -29.92 -13.29 -38.98
C VAL A 149 -31.12 -12.42 -38.63
N LEU A 150 -31.42 -11.43 -39.48
CA LEU A 150 -32.62 -10.61 -39.42
C LEU A 150 -33.64 -11.16 -40.41
N GLN A 151 -34.84 -11.52 -39.93
CA GLN A 151 -35.94 -12.01 -40.76
C GLN A 151 -37.13 -11.06 -40.67
N LEU A 152 -37.68 -10.67 -41.81
CA LEU A 152 -38.90 -9.87 -41.93
C LEU A 152 -39.94 -10.66 -42.72
N LEU A 153 -41.17 -10.67 -42.22
CA LEU A 153 -42.30 -11.34 -42.85
C LEU A 153 -43.38 -10.32 -43.19
N ASN A 154 -43.88 -10.42 -44.42
CA ASN A 154 -44.98 -9.66 -45.00
C ASN A 154 -44.83 -8.14 -44.90
N LYS A 155 -44.69 -7.49 -46.04
CA LYS A 155 -44.87 -6.04 -46.12
C LYS A 155 -46.34 -5.69 -45.81
N ARG A 156 -46.58 -4.68 -44.95
CA ARG A 156 -47.96 -4.22 -44.66
C ARG A 156 -48.57 -3.54 -45.88
N GLN A 157 -47.75 -2.77 -46.62
CA GLN A 157 -48.14 -2.12 -47.87
C GLN A 157 -47.20 -2.52 -49.00
N GLY A 158 -47.70 -3.27 -49.98
CA GLY A 158 -46.96 -3.64 -51.18
C GLY A 158 -46.96 -5.15 -51.47
N ALA A 159 -46.61 -5.50 -52.70
CA ALA A 159 -46.61 -6.89 -53.19
C ALA A 159 -45.30 -7.64 -52.91
N ALA A 160 -44.21 -6.95 -52.53
CA ALA A 160 -42.92 -7.52 -52.14
C ALA A 160 -42.08 -6.48 -51.37
N PHE A 161 -41.05 -6.94 -50.65
CA PHE A 161 -40.02 -6.04 -50.12
C PHE A 161 -39.23 -5.38 -51.26
N THR A 162 -39.13 -4.06 -51.21
CA THR A 162 -38.48 -3.24 -52.25
C THR A 162 -36.96 -3.20 -52.09
N GLY A 163 -36.26 -2.62 -53.07
CA GLY A 163 -34.82 -2.36 -52.95
C GLY A 163 -34.48 -1.42 -51.77
N GLU A 164 -35.37 -0.47 -51.46
CA GLU A 164 -35.20 0.43 -50.31
C GLU A 164 -35.32 -0.34 -48.98
N ASP A 165 -36.25 -1.28 -48.89
CA ASP A 165 -36.42 -2.15 -47.71
C ASP A 165 -35.18 -3.03 -47.48
N LEU A 166 -34.62 -3.55 -48.57
CA LEU A 166 -33.39 -4.34 -48.54
C LEU A 166 -32.21 -3.51 -48.01
N VAL A 167 -32.01 -2.29 -48.53
CA VAL A 167 -30.94 -1.39 -48.07
C VAL A 167 -31.13 -1.03 -46.59
N GLY A 168 -32.36 -0.71 -46.18
CA GLY A 168 -32.67 -0.43 -44.77
C GLY A 168 -32.39 -1.62 -43.85
N ALA A 169 -32.80 -2.83 -44.25
CA ALA A 169 -32.54 -4.05 -43.49
C ALA A 169 -31.04 -4.38 -43.41
N GLN A 170 -30.27 -4.12 -44.46
CA GLN A 170 -28.80 -4.30 -44.48
C GLN A 170 -28.08 -3.33 -43.54
N GLU A 171 -28.48 -2.05 -43.49
CA GLU A 171 -27.90 -1.09 -42.56
C GLU A 171 -28.20 -1.45 -41.09
N ILE A 172 -29.43 -1.89 -40.80
CA ILE A 172 -29.77 -2.41 -39.47
C ILE A 172 -28.94 -3.65 -39.14
N ALA A 173 -28.81 -4.59 -40.07
CA ALA A 173 -28.01 -5.80 -39.89
C ALA A 173 -26.52 -5.48 -39.65
N LYS A 174 -25.97 -4.47 -40.33
CA LYS A 174 -24.59 -4.01 -40.12
C LYS A 174 -24.38 -3.45 -38.71
N THR A 175 -25.27 -2.58 -38.25
CA THR A 175 -25.20 -2.02 -36.88
C THR A 175 -25.40 -3.11 -35.83
N LEU A 176 -26.36 -4.01 -36.02
CA LEU A 176 -26.56 -5.18 -35.16
C LEU A 176 -25.31 -6.06 -35.13
N GLY A 177 -24.62 -6.23 -36.25
CA GLY A 177 -23.35 -6.96 -36.33
C GLY A 177 -22.29 -6.38 -35.41
N ILE A 178 -22.08 -5.05 -35.46
CA ILE A 178 -21.14 -4.35 -34.58
C ILE A 178 -21.52 -4.51 -33.10
N ALA A 179 -22.80 -4.32 -32.78
CA ALA A 179 -23.29 -4.40 -31.40
C ALA A 179 -23.17 -5.83 -30.82
N LEU A 180 -23.63 -6.84 -31.58
CA LEU A 180 -23.52 -8.24 -31.19
C LEU A 180 -22.06 -8.70 -31.13
N TYR A 181 -21.19 -8.25 -32.04
CA TYR A 181 -19.77 -8.58 -32.00
C TYR A 181 -19.06 -7.96 -30.79
N ASN A 182 -19.26 -6.67 -30.50
CA ASN A 182 -18.65 -6.02 -29.34
C ASN A 182 -19.06 -6.71 -28.03
N ARG A 183 -20.33 -7.12 -27.92
CA ARG A 183 -20.82 -7.87 -26.74
C ARG A 183 -20.35 -9.31 -26.72
N ARG A 184 -20.29 -9.97 -27.87
CA ARG A 184 -19.67 -11.29 -27.98
C ARG A 184 -18.18 -11.23 -27.68
N ARG A 185 -17.48 -10.12 -27.95
CA ARG A 185 -16.08 -9.90 -27.55
C ARG A 185 -15.97 -9.70 -26.03
N LEU A 186 -16.94 -9.01 -25.41
CA LEU A 186 -17.06 -8.88 -23.95
C LEU A 186 -17.41 -10.23 -23.29
N GLN A 187 -18.27 -11.06 -23.90
CA GLN A 187 -18.71 -12.36 -23.39
C GLN A 187 -17.79 -13.55 -23.76
N ARG A 188 -17.06 -13.48 -24.88
CA ARG A 188 -16.00 -14.43 -25.29
C ARG A 188 -14.62 -13.99 -24.85
N GLY A 189 -14.52 -13.00 -23.98
CA GLY A 189 -13.30 -12.83 -23.23
C GLY A 189 -13.04 -14.14 -22.50
N ARG A 190 -11.89 -14.77 -22.76
CA ARG A 190 -11.10 -15.29 -21.63
C ARG A 190 -11.25 -14.31 -20.48
N PRO A 191 -11.30 -14.76 -19.21
CA PRO A 191 -11.46 -13.86 -18.06
C PRO A 191 -10.63 -12.61 -18.34
N THR A 192 -11.25 -11.45 -18.56
CA THR A 192 -10.57 -10.28 -19.16
C THR A 192 -9.35 -9.85 -18.33
N HIS A 193 -9.33 -10.30 -17.09
CA HIS A 193 -8.20 -10.36 -16.19
C HIS A 193 -8.25 -11.65 -15.37
N ARG A 194 -7.12 -12.03 -14.75
CA ARG A 194 -6.97 -13.22 -13.88
C ARG A 194 -7.94 -13.35 -12.69
N PHE A 195 -8.81 -12.36 -12.47
CA PHE A 195 -9.80 -12.33 -11.39
C PHE A 195 -11.27 -12.29 -11.88
N SER A 196 -11.54 -12.38 -13.19
CA SER A 196 -12.91 -12.16 -13.70
C SER A 196 -13.89 -13.25 -13.27
N ALA A 197 -13.42 -14.48 -13.00
CA ALA A 197 -14.29 -15.54 -12.48
C ALA A 197 -14.85 -15.20 -11.08
N LEU A 198 -14.20 -14.30 -10.33
CA LEU A 198 -14.73 -13.82 -9.05
C LEU A 198 -15.93 -12.88 -9.25
N LEU A 199 -15.94 -12.09 -10.33
CA LEU A 199 -17.04 -11.22 -10.70
C LEU A 199 -18.23 -12.03 -11.22
N GLU A 200 -17.96 -13.03 -12.08
CA GLU A 200 -18.98 -13.93 -12.64
C GLU A 200 -19.70 -14.75 -11.57
N LYS A 201 -18.99 -15.16 -10.51
CA LYS A 201 -19.55 -15.86 -9.35
C LYS A 201 -20.28 -14.95 -8.35
N GLY A 202 -20.26 -13.63 -8.55
CA GLY A 202 -20.85 -12.66 -7.63
C GLY A 202 -20.12 -12.53 -6.29
N LEU A 203 -18.88 -13.03 -6.19
CA LEU A 203 -18.04 -12.90 -4.99
C LEU A 203 -17.45 -11.49 -4.85
N LEU A 204 -17.37 -10.76 -5.96
CA LEU A 204 -16.94 -9.36 -6.06
C LEU A 204 -17.90 -8.62 -6.99
N SER A 205 -18.20 -7.37 -6.67
CA SER A 205 -18.86 -6.46 -7.63
C SER A 205 -17.81 -5.71 -8.45
N GLU A 206 -18.18 -5.26 -9.65
CA GLU A 206 -17.28 -4.47 -10.51
C GLU A 206 -16.74 -3.23 -9.79
N LYS A 207 -17.60 -2.55 -9.03
CA LYS A 207 -17.21 -1.38 -8.23
C LYS A 207 -16.12 -1.72 -7.21
N VAL A 208 -16.31 -2.79 -6.45
CA VAL A 208 -15.36 -3.24 -5.42
C VAL A 208 -14.05 -3.70 -6.05
N PHE A 209 -14.10 -4.33 -7.22
CA PHE A 209 -12.90 -4.72 -7.95
C PHE A 209 -12.08 -3.51 -8.44
N GLN A 210 -12.73 -2.46 -8.94
CA GLN A 210 -12.04 -1.21 -9.29
C GLN A 210 -11.44 -0.50 -8.07
N GLU A 211 -12.13 -0.51 -6.93
CA GLU A 211 -11.60 -0.01 -5.66
C GLU A 211 -10.37 -0.83 -5.19
N ALA A 212 -10.40 -2.16 -5.35
CA ALA A 212 -9.26 -3.03 -5.06
C ALA A 212 -8.06 -2.76 -5.96
N LEU A 213 -8.27 -2.51 -7.25
CA LEU A 213 -7.22 -2.11 -8.19
C LEU A 213 -6.61 -0.75 -7.83
N ALA A 214 -7.43 0.23 -7.46
CA ALA A 214 -6.96 1.53 -7.02
C ALA A 214 -6.14 1.43 -5.72
N HIS A 215 -6.63 0.66 -4.75
CA HIS A 215 -5.92 0.41 -3.49
C HIS A 215 -4.57 -0.28 -3.69
N ALA A 216 -4.53 -1.29 -4.58
CA ALA A 216 -3.29 -1.98 -4.94
C ALA A 216 -2.26 -1.02 -5.57
N ARG A 217 -2.71 -0.12 -6.46
CA ARG A 217 -1.85 0.89 -7.08
C ARG A 217 -1.34 1.93 -6.08
N MET A 218 -2.20 2.46 -5.21
CA MET A 218 -1.82 3.49 -4.23
C MET A 218 -0.81 2.98 -3.19
N ASN A 219 -0.92 1.71 -2.80
CA ASN A 219 -0.06 1.10 -1.77
C ASN A 219 1.08 0.27 -2.34
N ASN A 220 1.28 0.24 -3.66
CA ASN A 220 2.26 -0.60 -4.35
C ASN A 220 2.18 -2.09 -3.96
N GLN A 221 0.95 -2.60 -3.81
CA GLN A 221 0.62 -3.97 -3.41
C GLN A 221 0.10 -4.79 -4.59
N LYS A 222 0.16 -6.13 -4.48
CA LYS A 222 -0.42 -7.03 -5.48
C LYS A 222 -1.94 -7.10 -5.31
N VAL A 223 -2.67 -7.11 -6.42
CA VAL A 223 -4.14 -7.17 -6.42
C VAL A 223 -4.67 -8.41 -5.69
N ALA A 224 -4.05 -9.59 -5.88
CA ALA A 224 -4.44 -10.82 -5.17
C ALA A 224 -4.32 -10.69 -3.64
N GLU A 225 -3.31 -9.96 -3.16
CA GLU A 225 -3.08 -9.73 -1.72
C GLU A 225 -4.11 -8.77 -1.13
N VAL A 226 -4.44 -7.69 -1.86
CA VAL A 226 -5.49 -6.74 -1.47
C VAL A 226 -6.87 -7.43 -1.43
N LEU A 227 -7.17 -8.28 -2.42
CA LEU A 227 -8.41 -9.07 -2.43
C LEU A 227 -8.50 -10.02 -1.22
N LEU A 228 -7.39 -10.64 -0.84
CA LEU A 228 -7.31 -11.56 0.31
C LEU A 228 -7.44 -10.82 1.67
N THR A 229 -6.72 -9.72 1.85
CA THR A 229 -6.56 -9.06 3.16
C THR A 229 -7.62 -8.00 3.44
N THR A 230 -7.89 -7.12 2.49
CA THR A 230 -8.82 -6.00 2.63
C THR A 230 -10.25 -6.43 2.34
N TYR A 231 -10.46 -7.12 1.22
CA TYR A 231 -11.80 -7.52 0.76
C TYR A 231 -12.19 -8.93 1.21
N ARG A 232 -11.30 -9.63 1.95
CA ARG A 232 -11.52 -10.95 2.56
C ARG A 232 -12.05 -12.01 1.59
N VAL A 233 -11.66 -11.92 0.32
CA VAL A 233 -12.02 -12.93 -0.68
C VAL A 233 -11.29 -14.23 -0.34
N PRO A 234 -11.98 -15.39 -0.28
CA PRO A 234 -11.34 -16.66 0.06
C PRO A 234 -10.18 -17.00 -0.87
N LYS A 235 -9.04 -17.40 -0.29
CA LYS A 235 -7.82 -17.78 -1.03
C LYS A 235 -8.09 -18.81 -2.13
N ALA A 236 -8.93 -19.80 -1.85
CA ALA A 236 -9.28 -20.85 -2.80
C ALA A 236 -10.00 -20.30 -4.05
N GLU A 237 -10.87 -19.30 -3.89
CA GLU A 237 -11.59 -18.67 -5.00
C GLU A 237 -10.67 -17.81 -5.85
N ILE A 238 -9.73 -17.07 -5.23
CA ILE A 238 -8.71 -16.30 -5.94
C ILE A 238 -7.87 -17.22 -6.82
N LEU A 239 -7.34 -18.31 -6.24
CA LEU A 239 -6.53 -19.29 -6.96
C LEU A 239 -7.33 -19.98 -8.08
N ALA A 240 -8.59 -20.36 -7.82
CA ALA A 240 -9.47 -20.96 -8.83
C ALA A 240 -9.72 -20.01 -10.00
N SER A 241 -9.91 -18.71 -9.74
CA SER A 241 -10.07 -17.71 -10.79
C SER A 241 -8.80 -17.55 -11.64
N MET A 242 -7.63 -17.48 -11.00
CA MET A 242 -6.36 -17.36 -11.72
C MET A 242 -6.07 -18.61 -12.55
N ALA A 243 -6.30 -19.80 -12.00
CA ALA A 243 -6.16 -21.08 -12.69
C ALA A 243 -7.11 -21.21 -13.89
N ALA A 244 -8.37 -20.78 -13.74
CA ALA A 244 -9.34 -20.76 -14.85
C ALA A 244 -8.90 -19.81 -15.98
N PHE A 245 -8.28 -18.68 -15.64
CA PHE A 245 -7.74 -17.74 -16.64
C PHE A 245 -6.55 -18.32 -17.41
N HIS A 246 -5.61 -18.98 -16.72
CA HIS A 246 -4.43 -19.57 -17.34
C HIS A 246 -4.64 -20.97 -17.92
N ASN A 247 -5.80 -21.60 -17.66
CA ASN A 247 -6.12 -22.97 -18.04
C ASN A 247 -5.09 -23.99 -17.48
N THR A 248 -4.76 -23.86 -16.19
CA THR A 248 -3.80 -24.71 -15.49
C THR A 248 -4.35 -25.18 -14.14
N GLY A 249 -3.62 -26.06 -13.45
CA GLY A 249 -3.95 -26.46 -12.08
C GLY A 249 -3.54 -25.42 -11.03
N VAL A 250 -3.96 -25.65 -9.78
CA VAL A 250 -3.63 -24.80 -8.63
C VAL A 250 -2.62 -25.49 -7.73
N PHE A 251 -1.67 -24.71 -7.20
CA PHE A 251 -0.92 -25.08 -6.02
C PHE A 251 -1.24 -24.12 -4.88
N SER A 252 -1.63 -24.68 -3.73
CA SER A 252 -1.81 -23.94 -2.48
C SER A 252 -0.98 -24.60 -1.40
N TYR A 253 -0.14 -23.82 -0.74
CA TYR A 253 0.70 -24.31 0.33
C TYR A 253 -0.13 -24.53 1.61
N ASP A 254 0.01 -25.71 2.23
CA ASP A 254 -0.73 -26.13 3.43
C ASP A 254 0.11 -26.20 4.72
N GLY A 255 1.41 -25.89 4.63
CA GLY A 255 2.35 -25.96 5.76
C GLY A 255 3.11 -27.28 5.89
N THR A 256 2.65 -28.35 5.26
CA THR A 256 3.19 -29.72 5.42
C THR A 256 4.01 -30.18 4.22
N GLN A 257 3.70 -29.68 3.03
CA GLN A 257 4.38 -30.06 1.80
C GLN A 257 5.85 -29.62 1.81
N ARG A 258 6.75 -30.43 1.24
CA ARG A 258 8.19 -30.13 1.13
C ARG A 258 8.71 -30.49 -0.25
N MET A 259 9.77 -29.81 -0.70
CA MET A 259 10.48 -30.14 -1.93
C MET A 259 11.22 -31.48 -1.77
N PRO A 260 11.09 -32.41 -2.74
CA PRO A 260 11.87 -33.64 -2.76
C PRO A 260 13.37 -33.38 -2.75
N GLU A 261 14.12 -34.24 -2.05
CA GLU A 261 15.57 -34.10 -1.88
C GLU A 261 16.34 -33.99 -3.20
N GLU A 262 15.91 -34.76 -4.20
CA GLU A 262 16.50 -34.80 -5.54
C GLU A 262 16.44 -33.43 -6.26
N LEU A 263 15.39 -32.66 -6.01
CA LEU A 263 15.24 -31.29 -6.52
C LEU A 263 15.99 -30.30 -5.64
N ARG A 264 15.87 -30.45 -4.32
CA ARG A 264 16.51 -29.57 -3.33
C ARG A 264 18.03 -29.54 -3.46
N ALA A 265 18.66 -30.68 -3.73
CA ALA A 265 20.12 -30.79 -3.92
C ALA A 265 20.64 -30.10 -5.19
N ARG A 266 19.79 -29.92 -6.22
CA ARG A 266 20.18 -29.36 -7.53
C ARG A 266 19.83 -27.89 -7.68
N LEU A 267 19.05 -27.33 -6.76
CA LEU A 267 18.48 -25.99 -6.86
C LEU A 267 18.86 -25.14 -5.66
N LYS A 268 19.33 -23.92 -5.91
CA LYS A 268 19.65 -22.96 -4.85
C LYS A 268 18.41 -22.12 -4.48
N PRO A 269 18.09 -21.94 -3.18
CA PRO A 269 16.92 -21.21 -2.74
C PRO A 269 16.92 -19.74 -3.20
N ASP A 270 18.08 -19.08 -3.21
CA ASP A 270 18.22 -17.68 -3.64
C ASP A 270 17.80 -17.47 -5.09
N TYR A 271 18.15 -18.43 -5.97
CA TYR A 271 17.77 -18.36 -7.38
C TYR A 271 16.26 -18.52 -7.54
N LEU A 272 15.67 -19.52 -6.87
CA LEU A 272 14.23 -19.79 -6.87
C LEU A 272 13.40 -18.63 -6.30
N GLN A 273 13.88 -17.99 -5.23
CA GLN A 273 13.26 -16.79 -4.65
C GLN A 273 13.34 -15.59 -5.59
N LYS A 274 14.47 -15.41 -6.29
CA LYS A 274 14.66 -14.30 -7.24
C LYS A 274 13.70 -14.40 -8.43
N ILE A 275 13.54 -15.60 -8.99
CA ILE A 275 12.63 -15.82 -10.13
C ILE A 275 11.19 -16.13 -9.69
N LYS A 276 10.94 -16.27 -8.38
CA LYS A 276 9.63 -16.54 -7.77
C LYS A 276 8.97 -17.83 -8.27
N VAL A 277 9.72 -18.93 -8.26
CA VAL A 277 9.28 -20.24 -8.74
C VAL A 277 9.50 -21.32 -7.68
N ALA A 278 8.54 -22.23 -7.52
CA ALA A 278 8.67 -23.41 -6.67
C ALA A 278 8.51 -24.71 -7.48
N PRO A 279 9.62 -25.41 -7.81
CA PRO A 279 9.58 -26.78 -8.31
C PRO A 279 9.04 -27.72 -7.23
N LEU A 280 7.97 -28.45 -7.52
CA LEU A 280 7.23 -29.21 -6.52
C LEU A 280 7.65 -30.68 -6.48
N LEU A 281 7.65 -31.35 -7.63
CA LEU A 281 7.99 -32.76 -7.77
C LEU A 281 8.20 -33.12 -9.24
N VAL A 282 8.94 -34.21 -9.48
CA VAL A 282 9.04 -34.86 -10.80
C VAL A 282 8.28 -36.17 -10.75
N GLN A 283 7.29 -36.35 -11.64
CA GLN A 283 6.53 -37.58 -11.74
C GLN A 283 6.34 -37.95 -13.21
N ASN A 284 6.66 -39.20 -13.58
CA ASN A 284 6.56 -39.70 -14.97
C ASN A 284 7.27 -38.81 -16.02
N GLY A 285 8.42 -38.23 -15.66
CA GLY A 285 9.17 -37.32 -16.55
C GLY A 285 8.56 -35.93 -16.71
N VAL A 286 7.59 -35.54 -15.87
CA VAL A 286 7.00 -34.20 -15.83
C VAL A 286 7.37 -33.50 -14.52
N LEU A 287 7.99 -32.33 -14.62
CA LEU A 287 8.25 -31.45 -13.48
C LEU A 287 7.02 -30.57 -13.22
N ARG A 288 6.41 -30.71 -12.05
CA ARG A 288 5.36 -29.78 -11.59
C ARG A 288 5.99 -28.56 -10.95
N VAL A 289 5.54 -27.37 -11.34
CA VAL A 289 6.14 -26.11 -10.92
C VAL A 289 5.06 -25.11 -10.55
N ALA A 290 5.11 -24.58 -9.33
CA ALA A 290 4.24 -23.50 -8.87
C ALA A 290 4.82 -22.12 -9.25
N VAL A 291 3.99 -21.29 -9.90
CA VAL A 291 4.33 -19.94 -10.38
C VAL A 291 3.15 -18.98 -10.20
N GLU A 292 3.41 -17.66 -10.08
CA GLU A 292 2.32 -16.66 -9.98
C GLU A 292 1.60 -16.47 -11.33
N ASP A 293 2.36 -16.44 -12.43
CA ASP A 293 1.84 -16.25 -13.79
C ASP A 293 2.49 -17.27 -14.76
N PRO A 294 1.77 -18.35 -15.14
CA PRO A 294 2.23 -19.33 -16.12
C PRO A 294 2.44 -18.79 -17.53
N SER A 295 1.99 -17.57 -17.83
CA SER A 295 2.14 -16.93 -19.15
C SER A 295 3.41 -16.08 -19.26
N ASP A 296 4.15 -15.91 -18.15
CA ASP A 296 5.44 -15.21 -18.14
C ASP A 296 6.53 -16.08 -18.79
N LEU A 297 6.87 -15.75 -20.04
CA LEU A 297 7.88 -16.47 -20.81
C LEU A 297 9.26 -16.44 -20.15
N THR A 298 9.59 -15.39 -19.40
CA THR A 298 10.89 -15.29 -18.72
C THR A 298 11.03 -16.33 -17.61
N VAL A 299 9.94 -16.56 -16.88
CA VAL A 299 9.84 -17.58 -15.82
C VAL A 299 9.85 -18.98 -16.44
N VAL A 300 9.08 -19.18 -17.52
CA VAL A 300 9.01 -20.46 -18.23
C VAL A 300 10.37 -20.86 -18.79
N ASP A 301 11.09 -19.94 -19.43
CA ASP A 301 12.41 -20.19 -19.98
C ASP A 301 13.46 -20.44 -18.87
N ALA A 302 13.41 -19.68 -17.77
CA ALA A 302 14.28 -19.89 -16.62
C ALA A 302 14.12 -21.30 -16.02
N VAL A 303 12.89 -21.80 -15.92
CA VAL A 303 12.60 -23.17 -15.47
C VAL A 303 13.10 -24.20 -16.48
N ARG A 304 12.95 -23.94 -17.78
CA ARG A 304 13.42 -24.85 -18.84
C ARG A 304 14.94 -25.00 -18.84
N VAL A 305 15.68 -23.91 -18.54
CA VAL A 305 17.14 -23.90 -18.41
C VAL A 305 17.64 -24.79 -17.26
N MET A 306 16.83 -25.02 -16.22
CA MET A 306 17.20 -25.91 -15.10
C MET A 306 17.31 -27.39 -15.51
N GLN A 307 16.72 -27.78 -16.65
CA GLN A 307 16.79 -29.13 -17.22
C GLN A 307 16.53 -30.26 -16.20
N LEU A 308 15.52 -30.08 -15.35
CA LEU A 308 15.18 -31.04 -14.29
C LEU A 308 14.31 -32.20 -14.80
N ALA A 309 13.52 -31.98 -15.85
CA ALA A 309 12.68 -32.99 -16.50
C ALA A 309 12.40 -32.62 -17.97
N PRO A 310 12.08 -33.58 -18.84
CA PRO A 310 11.81 -33.33 -20.27
C PRO A 310 10.51 -32.57 -20.53
N ARG A 311 9.56 -32.59 -19.59
CA ARG A 311 8.30 -31.83 -19.67
C ARG A 311 8.05 -31.08 -18.37
N GLN A 312 7.38 -29.93 -18.46
CA GLN A 312 7.02 -29.11 -17.30
C GLN A 312 5.50 -28.86 -17.28
N GLU A 313 4.90 -28.96 -16.11
CA GLU A 313 3.50 -28.64 -15.84
C GLU A 313 3.48 -27.47 -14.85
N PHE A 314 2.96 -26.31 -15.30
CA PHE A 314 2.89 -25.12 -14.47
C PHE A 314 1.56 -25.05 -13.72
N LEU A 315 1.62 -24.79 -12.43
CA LEU A 315 0.48 -24.62 -11.53
C LEU A 315 0.48 -23.19 -11.01
N VAL A 316 -0.70 -22.58 -10.94
CA VAL A 316 -0.85 -21.22 -10.39
C VAL A 316 -0.79 -21.29 -8.86
N ALA A 317 0.00 -20.40 -8.26
CA ALA A 317 0.09 -20.22 -6.82
C ALA A 317 0.18 -18.73 -6.45
N LEU A 318 -0.09 -18.41 -5.18
CA LEU A 318 0.19 -17.07 -4.66
C LEU A 318 1.70 -16.93 -4.40
N GLU A 319 2.25 -15.73 -4.60
CA GLU A 319 3.66 -15.43 -4.31
C GLU A 319 4.05 -15.80 -2.87
N LYS A 320 3.14 -15.55 -1.92
CA LYS A 320 3.31 -15.94 -0.51
C LYS A 320 3.42 -17.46 -0.32
N ASP A 321 2.58 -18.23 -1.01
CA ASP A 321 2.62 -19.70 -0.92
C ASP A 321 3.91 -20.27 -1.50
N ILE A 322 4.39 -19.70 -2.60
CA ILE A 322 5.69 -20.04 -3.19
C ILE A 322 6.81 -19.75 -2.18
N ALA A 323 6.80 -18.56 -1.58
CA ALA A 323 7.80 -18.16 -0.58
C ALA A 323 7.77 -19.06 0.66
N ASP A 324 6.58 -19.33 1.22
CA ASP A 324 6.40 -20.16 2.42
C ASP A 324 6.77 -21.63 2.16
N TYR A 325 6.46 -22.16 0.98
CA TYR A 325 6.87 -23.50 0.55
C TYR A 325 8.39 -23.63 0.39
N LEU A 326 9.04 -22.66 -0.27
CA LEU A 326 10.49 -22.63 -0.41
C LEU A 326 11.16 -22.49 0.96
N ALA A 327 10.65 -21.60 1.80
CA ALA A 327 11.14 -21.41 3.16
C ALA A 327 11.14 -22.72 3.95
N ALA A 328 10.00 -23.43 3.95
CA ALA A 328 9.86 -24.69 4.65
C ALA A 328 10.68 -25.84 4.04
N SER A 329 10.86 -25.85 2.71
CA SER A 329 11.62 -26.89 2.00
C SER A 329 13.13 -26.81 2.23
N TYR A 330 13.66 -25.60 2.47
CA TYR A 330 15.08 -25.38 2.75
C TYR A 330 15.38 -25.18 4.24
N GLY A 331 14.39 -25.38 5.13
CA GLY A 331 14.57 -25.15 6.58
C GLY A 331 14.77 -23.67 6.93
N LEU A 332 14.45 -22.75 6.01
CA LEU A 332 14.51 -21.31 6.19
C LEU A 332 13.25 -20.84 6.93
N SER A 333 13.12 -21.22 8.20
CA SER A 333 12.06 -20.63 9.04
C SER A 333 12.36 -19.14 9.26
N LEU A 334 11.35 -18.28 9.08
CA LEU A 334 11.39 -16.85 9.42
C LEU A 334 11.51 -16.59 10.95
N VAL A 335 11.82 -17.62 11.75
CA VAL A 335 11.86 -17.55 13.22
C VAL A 335 13.16 -18.09 13.83
N ASP A 336 14.14 -18.56 13.04
CA ASP A 336 15.44 -19.02 13.58
C ASP A 336 16.60 -18.06 13.26
N ALA A 337 16.49 -16.81 13.73
CA ALA A 337 17.62 -15.86 13.73
C ALA A 337 18.85 -16.38 14.51
N LYS A 338 18.64 -17.28 15.48
CA LYS A 338 19.73 -17.87 16.27
C LYS A 338 20.47 -19.00 15.56
N GLY A 339 19.80 -19.78 14.72
CA GLY A 339 20.43 -20.87 13.96
C GLY A 339 21.39 -20.35 12.90
N GLN A 340 20.95 -19.37 12.10
CA GLN A 340 21.76 -18.77 11.05
C GLN A 340 23.01 -18.05 11.59
N MET A 341 22.91 -17.42 12.77
CA MET A 341 24.08 -16.81 13.40
C MET A 341 25.05 -17.84 13.99
N ALA A 342 24.55 -18.93 14.56
CA ALA A 342 25.40 -20.02 15.03
C ALA A 342 26.14 -20.69 13.87
N ASP A 343 25.49 -20.88 12.72
CA ASP A 343 26.11 -21.45 11.51
C ASP A 343 27.20 -20.54 10.94
N ILE A 344 26.93 -19.23 10.81
CA ILE A 344 27.92 -18.25 10.32
C ILE A 344 29.12 -18.12 11.28
N LEU A 345 28.88 -18.13 12.59
CA LEU A 345 29.96 -18.12 13.60
C LEU A 345 30.72 -19.46 13.60
N GLY A 346 30.03 -20.57 13.32
CA GLY A 346 30.62 -21.89 13.13
C GLY A 346 31.64 -21.88 12.00
N GLU A 347 31.26 -21.38 10.81
CA GLU A 347 32.15 -21.22 9.65
C GLU A 347 33.38 -20.38 10.00
N LEU A 348 33.17 -19.21 10.62
CA LEU A 348 34.24 -18.27 11.01
C LEU A 348 35.20 -18.83 12.08
N THR A 349 34.77 -19.80 12.90
CA THR A 349 35.59 -20.43 13.95
C THR A 349 36.25 -21.72 13.49
N THR A 350 35.70 -22.43 12.51
CA THR A 350 36.36 -23.60 11.89
C THR A 350 37.59 -23.20 11.07
N GLU A 351 37.60 -22.01 10.47
CA GLU A 351 38.76 -21.45 9.76
C GLU A 351 39.95 -21.14 10.71
N GLU A 352 39.72 -20.95 12.02
CA GLU A 352 40.80 -20.68 13.00
C GLU A 352 41.63 -21.94 13.36
N LYS A 353 41.20 -23.16 12.98
CA LYS A 353 41.88 -24.42 13.32
C LYS A 353 42.77 -24.98 12.20
N GLY A 354 42.88 -24.32 11.05
CA GLY A 354 43.84 -24.64 10.00
C GLY A 354 45.15 -23.90 10.25
N ASP A 355 46.19 -24.60 10.71
CA ASP A 355 47.50 -24.00 11.03
C ASP A 355 48.36 -23.84 9.77
N THR A 356 48.92 -22.62 9.63
CA THR A 356 50.16 -22.20 8.95
C THR A 356 50.60 -22.92 7.65
N THR A 357 50.40 -22.27 6.49
CA THR A 357 51.41 -22.10 5.42
C THR A 357 50.96 -21.04 4.41
N ASP A 358 51.94 -20.35 3.82
CA ASP A 358 51.83 -19.14 3.00
C ASP A 358 51.35 -19.40 1.55
N GLU A 359 50.86 -18.33 0.91
CA GLU A 359 50.42 -18.14 -0.50
C GLU A 359 48.94 -18.44 -0.85
N GLY A 360 48.17 -17.36 -1.13
CA GLY A 360 46.72 -17.36 -1.37
C GLY A 360 46.22 -18.06 -2.66
N PRO A 361 44.89 -18.12 -2.91
CA PRO A 361 43.85 -17.17 -2.51
C PRO A 361 42.67 -17.84 -1.76
N GLU A 362 42.63 -17.73 -0.44
CA GLU A 362 41.46 -18.13 0.39
C GLU A 362 40.49 -16.95 0.68
N LEU A 363 40.76 -15.76 0.16
CA LEU A 363 40.01 -14.53 0.46
C LEU A 363 38.55 -14.48 -0.02
N GLN A 364 38.05 -15.45 -0.79
CA GLN A 364 36.69 -15.40 -1.34
C GLN A 364 35.59 -15.95 -0.41
N GLU A 365 35.88 -16.95 0.44
CA GLU A 365 34.87 -17.55 1.33
C GLU A 365 34.65 -16.71 2.60
N THR A 366 35.73 -16.23 3.23
CA THR A 366 35.68 -15.38 4.42
C THR A 366 34.98 -14.04 4.14
N ASP A 367 35.18 -13.45 2.95
CA ASP A 367 34.45 -12.25 2.51
C ASP A 367 32.94 -12.51 2.45
N SER A 368 32.52 -13.70 2.02
CA SER A 368 31.11 -14.08 1.95
C SER A 368 30.49 -14.23 3.34
N ALA A 369 31.20 -14.85 4.29
CA ALA A 369 30.74 -15.01 5.68
C ALA A 369 30.63 -13.67 6.42
N ILE A 370 31.62 -12.78 6.26
CA ILE A 370 31.60 -11.43 6.87
C ILE A 370 30.50 -10.55 6.26
N VAL A 371 30.26 -10.66 4.94
CA VAL A 371 29.13 -9.99 4.28
C VAL A 371 27.80 -10.48 4.86
N ARG A 372 27.62 -11.79 5.01
CA ARG A 372 26.41 -12.37 5.64
C ARG A 372 26.25 -11.89 7.08
N LEU A 373 27.31 -11.91 7.87
CA LEU A 373 27.32 -11.46 9.26
C LEU A 373 26.88 -9.98 9.38
N ALA A 374 27.49 -9.08 8.60
CA ALA A 374 27.15 -7.66 8.62
C ALA A 374 25.69 -7.40 8.24
N ASN A 375 25.19 -8.09 7.20
CA ASN A 375 23.80 -8.00 6.78
C ASN A 375 22.84 -8.52 7.86
N GLN A 376 23.18 -9.65 8.49
CA GLN A 376 22.34 -10.28 9.49
C GLN A 376 22.26 -9.43 10.77
N ILE A 377 23.36 -8.83 11.22
CA ILE A 377 23.37 -7.85 12.33
C ILE A 377 22.37 -6.72 12.06
N ILE A 378 22.33 -6.17 10.84
CA ILE A 378 21.39 -5.09 10.47
C ILE A 378 19.94 -5.59 10.45
N ILE A 379 19.69 -6.79 9.90
CA ILE A 379 18.36 -7.40 9.84
C ILE A 379 17.82 -7.67 11.24
N ASP A 380 18.64 -8.25 12.12
CA ASP A 380 18.24 -8.58 13.49
C ASP A 380 18.02 -7.33 14.34
N ALA A 381 18.86 -6.30 14.17
CA ALA A 381 18.65 -5.00 14.81
C ALA A 381 17.29 -4.40 14.42
N TYR A 382 16.95 -4.42 13.13
CA TYR A 382 15.65 -3.95 12.66
C TYR A 382 14.49 -4.80 13.19
N GLY A 383 14.62 -6.13 13.15
CA GLY A 383 13.61 -7.06 13.66
C GLY A 383 13.34 -6.93 15.16
N GLN A 384 14.37 -6.61 15.95
CA GLN A 384 14.27 -6.34 17.38
C GLN A 384 13.83 -4.91 17.72
N GLY A 385 13.65 -4.04 16.71
CA GLY A 385 13.26 -2.64 16.92
C GLY A 385 14.35 -1.79 17.57
N ALA A 386 15.63 -2.09 17.30
CA ALA A 386 16.76 -1.31 17.80
C ALA A 386 16.83 0.07 17.13
N SER A 387 17.22 1.10 17.90
CA SER A 387 17.52 2.44 17.38
C SER A 387 18.96 2.57 16.89
N ASP A 388 19.90 1.92 17.57
CA ASP A 388 21.33 2.01 17.28
C ASP A 388 21.99 0.62 17.39
N ILE A 389 22.94 0.34 16.50
CA ILE A 389 23.85 -0.80 16.54
C ILE A 389 25.23 -0.25 16.91
N HIS A 390 25.86 -0.86 17.90
CA HIS A 390 27.22 -0.56 18.32
C HIS A 390 28.10 -1.76 18.01
N VAL A 391 29.17 -1.56 17.23
CA VAL A 391 30.19 -2.56 16.93
C VAL A 391 31.49 -2.07 17.54
N GLU A 392 31.93 -2.76 18.59
CA GLU A 392 32.96 -2.31 19.52
C GLU A 392 34.10 -3.33 19.51
N PRO A 393 35.07 -3.20 18.59
CA PRO A 393 36.29 -3.99 18.62
C PRO A 393 37.09 -3.66 19.89
N MET A 394 37.12 -4.62 20.81
CA MET A 394 38.04 -4.59 21.95
C MET A 394 39.40 -5.08 21.44
N GLY A 395 40.50 -4.69 22.12
CA GLY A 395 41.89 -4.81 21.62
C GLY A 395 42.33 -6.19 21.10
N ARG A 396 43.63 -6.34 20.77
CA ARG A 396 44.13 -7.41 19.88
C ARG A 396 43.68 -8.85 20.13
N ARG A 397 43.34 -9.22 21.36
CA ARG A 397 42.96 -10.58 21.77
C ARG A 397 41.50 -10.71 22.23
N ASP A 398 40.78 -9.60 22.32
CA ASP A 398 39.42 -9.57 22.84
C ASP A 398 38.40 -9.70 21.69
N PRO A 399 37.24 -10.33 21.94
CA PRO A 399 36.20 -10.41 20.92
C PRO A 399 35.62 -9.02 20.63
N CYS A 400 35.18 -8.81 19.40
CA CYS A 400 34.42 -7.62 19.04
C CYS A 400 32.99 -7.76 19.56
N ARG A 401 32.55 -6.81 20.36
CA ARG A 401 31.21 -6.83 20.95
C ARG A 401 30.24 -6.07 20.08
N VAL A 402 29.13 -6.71 19.72
CA VAL A 402 28.00 -6.07 19.04
C VAL A 402 26.89 -5.85 20.06
N ARG A 403 26.43 -4.60 20.20
CA ARG A 403 25.33 -4.22 21.10
C ARG A 403 24.22 -3.53 20.34
N PHE A 404 22.97 -3.78 20.74
CA PHE A 404 21.81 -3.05 20.23
C PHE A 404 21.27 -2.12 21.31
N ARG A 405 20.88 -0.91 20.91
CA ARG A 405 20.06 -0.03 21.74
C ARG A 405 18.60 -0.27 21.41
N VAL A 406 17.85 -0.89 22.32
CA VAL A 406 16.42 -1.16 22.16
C VAL A 406 15.66 -0.42 23.25
N ASP A 407 14.69 0.40 22.87
CA ASP A 407 13.91 1.25 23.80
C ASP A 407 14.77 2.09 24.77
N GLY A 408 15.96 2.51 24.31
CA GLY A 408 16.91 3.34 25.07
C GLY A 408 18.01 2.58 25.80
N ASP A 409 17.85 1.28 26.05
CA ASP A 409 18.83 0.45 26.76
C ASP A 409 19.79 -0.25 25.79
N CYS A 410 21.10 -0.18 26.06
CA CYS A 410 22.10 -0.99 25.34
C CYS A 410 22.17 -2.40 25.92
N ARG A 411 22.05 -3.41 25.05
CA ARG A 411 22.19 -4.82 25.40
C ARG A 411 23.18 -5.50 24.47
N VAL A 412 23.98 -6.42 25.01
CA VAL A 412 24.88 -7.24 24.20
C VAL A 412 24.04 -8.15 23.32
N TYR A 413 24.27 -8.04 22.01
CA TYR A 413 23.63 -8.87 21.01
C TYR A 413 24.47 -10.12 20.76
N GLN A 414 25.75 -9.93 20.39
CA GLN A 414 26.64 -11.01 19.99
C GLN A 414 28.11 -10.59 20.21
N GLU A 415 28.97 -11.57 20.46
CA GLU A 415 30.42 -11.39 20.42
C GLU A 415 30.99 -12.09 19.18
N ILE A 416 31.85 -11.38 18.45
CA ILE A 416 32.50 -11.81 17.21
C ILE A 416 33.97 -12.15 17.52
N PRO A 417 34.53 -13.25 16.99
CA PRO A 417 35.93 -13.61 17.21
C PRO A 417 36.92 -12.48 16.88
N ALA A 418 38.01 -12.42 17.64
CA ALA A 418 39.00 -11.34 17.56
C ALA A 418 39.67 -11.24 16.17
N SER A 419 39.83 -12.37 15.47
CA SER A 419 40.35 -12.49 14.11
C SER A 419 39.53 -11.70 13.08
N HIS A 420 38.21 -11.65 13.26
CA HIS A 420 37.26 -11.09 12.30
C HIS A 420 36.81 -9.66 12.59
N ARG A 421 37.27 -9.06 13.69
CA ARG A 421 36.83 -7.71 14.10
C ARG A 421 37.12 -6.63 13.05
N MET A 422 38.32 -6.66 12.46
CA MET A 422 38.74 -5.67 11.47
C MET A 422 38.04 -5.89 10.13
N ALA A 423 37.74 -7.15 9.80
CA ALA A 423 36.99 -7.50 8.61
C ALA A 423 35.55 -6.96 8.70
N LEU A 424 34.90 -7.08 9.87
CA LEU A 424 33.58 -6.51 10.10
C LEU A 424 33.57 -4.98 9.99
N VAL A 425 34.52 -4.28 10.63
CA VAL A 425 34.64 -2.81 10.50
C VAL A 425 34.87 -2.39 9.05
N SER A 426 35.78 -3.07 8.33
CA SER A 426 36.08 -2.78 6.93
C SER A 426 34.86 -3.01 6.04
N ARG A 427 34.10 -4.08 6.28
CA ARG A 427 32.86 -4.37 5.56
C ARG A 427 31.82 -3.26 5.76
N LEU A 428 31.63 -2.79 6.99
CA LEU A 428 30.71 -1.69 7.29
C LEU A 428 31.15 -0.37 6.64
N LYS A 429 32.45 -0.08 6.60
CA LYS A 429 33.00 1.06 5.85
C LYS A 429 32.70 0.98 4.36
N ILE A 430 32.88 -0.20 3.74
CA ILE A 430 32.53 -0.42 2.33
C ILE A 430 31.05 -0.12 2.09
N MET A 431 30.17 -0.65 2.93
CA MET A 431 28.72 -0.43 2.80
C MET A 431 28.34 1.05 2.94
N ALA A 432 29.08 1.81 3.74
CA ALA A 432 28.87 3.23 3.99
C ALA A 432 29.63 4.17 3.03
N ASN A 433 30.36 3.61 2.06
CA ASN A 433 31.24 4.34 1.12
C ASN A 433 32.30 5.20 1.84
N LEU A 434 32.92 4.64 2.88
CA LEU A 434 33.97 5.26 3.68
C LEU A 434 35.36 4.76 3.28
N ASP A 435 36.39 5.55 3.59
CA ASP A 435 37.78 5.18 3.32
C ASP A 435 38.25 4.11 4.33
N ILE A 436 38.53 2.91 3.81
CA ILE A 436 38.96 1.74 4.60
C ILE A 436 40.40 1.93 5.11
N SER A 437 41.23 2.66 4.35
CA SER A 437 42.64 2.87 4.66
C SER A 437 42.83 3.88 5.79
N GLU A 438 41.92 4.84 5.91
CA GLU A 438 41.95 5.84 6.96
C GLU A 438 41.26 5.32 8.23
N ARG A 439 41.98 5.36 9.35
CA ARG A 439 41.53 4.86 10.66
C ARG A 439 41.87 5.80 11.81
N ARG A 440 42.44 6.97 11.52
CA ARG A 440 42.98 7.89 12.53
C ARG A 440 42.07 9.08 12.79
N LYS A 441 41.04 9.28 11.95
CA LYS A 441 40.04 10.34 12.11
C LYS A 441 38.63 9.74 12.05
N PRO A 442 37.64 10.34 12.73
CA PRO A 442 36.25 9.96 12.58
C PRO A 442 35.78 10.06 11.13
N GLN A 443 34.87 9.16 10.74
CA GLN A 443 34.25 9.18 9.42
C GLN A 443 32.74 8.98 9.54
N ASP A 444 31.98 9.72 8.75
CA ASP A 444 30.51 9.67 8.71
C ASP A 444 30.03 9.26 7.32
N GLY A 445 29.09 8.32 7.27
CA GLY A 445 28.55 7.78 6.04
C GLY A 445 27.10 7.35 6.18
N LYS A 446 26.54 6.85 5.08
CA LYS A 446 25.17 6.33 5.04
C LYS A 446 25.16 4.98 4.35
N ILE A 447 24.39 4.04 4.89
CA ILE A 447 24.08 2.77 4.25
C ILE A 447 22.62 2.82 3.82
N ARG A 448 22.35 2.62 2.52
CA ARG A 448 21.01 2.30 2.02
C ARG A 448 20.87 0.80 1.95
N PHE A 449 20.27 0.21 2.97
CA PHE A 449 20.11 -1.22 3.11
C PHE A 449 18.77 -1.67 2.52
N GLN A 450 18.83 -2.50 1.47
CA GLN A 450 17.62 -3.03 0.84
C GLN A 450 17.09 -4.21 1.67
N MET A 451 15.91 -4.07 2.25
CA MET A 451 15.19 -5.16 2.92
C MET A 451 14.09 -5.72 2.01
N LYS A 452 13.61 -6.93 2.33
CA LYS A 452 12.46 -7.54 1.63
C LYS A 452 11.20 -6.66 1.68
N ASN A 453 11.03 -5.86 2.74
CA ASN A 453 9.84 -5.06 3.00
C ASN A 453 10.04 -3.54 2.79
N GLY A 454 11.13 -3.12 2.13
CA GLY A 454 11.44 -1.70 1.89
C GLY A 454 12.93 -1.39 2.01
N ALA A 455 13.29 -0.12 1.91
CA ALA A 455 14.66 0.33 2.15
C ALA A 455 14.81 0.86 3.59
N LEU A 456 15.86 0.43 4.28
CA LEU A 456 16.30 0.96 5.56
C LEU A 456 17.51 1.86 5.32
N GLU A 457 17.44 3.13 5.73
CA GLU A 457 18.63 3.99 5.74
C GLU A 457 19.30 3.87 7.11
N LEU A 458 20.61 3.65 7.14
CA LEU A 458 21.41 3.73 8.36
C LEU A 458 22.42 4.86 8.23
N ARG A 459 22.61 5.62 9.30
CA ARG A 459 23.77 6.51 9.42
C ARG A 459 24.87 5.78 10.14
N VAL A 460 26.08 5.88 9.61
CA VAL A 460 27.25 5.19 10.13
C VAL A 460 28.27 6.23 10.54
N ALA A 461 28.76 6.12 11.77
CA ALA A 461 29.90 6.85 12.25
C ALA A 461 30.98 5.85 12.66
N THR A 462 32.21 6.06 12.20
CA THR A 462 33.39 5.32 12.67
C THR A 462 34.24 6.24 13.53
N ILE A 463 34.67 5.77 14.70
CA ILE A 463 35.42 6.56 15.67
C ILE A 463 36.68 5.79 16.06
N PRO A 464 37.88 6.33 15.82
CA PRO A 464 39.12 5.71 16.25
C PRO A 464 39.16 5.56 17.78
N THR A 465 39.50 4.37 18.25
CA THR A 465 39.64 4.06 19.68
C THR A 465 41.06 3.59 20.01
N THR A 466 41.35 3.43 21.30
CA THR A 466 42.69 3.04 21.77
C THR A 466 43.11 1.68 21.20
N GLY A 467 44.39 1.51 20.90
CA GLY A 467 44.91 0.26 20.34
C GLY A 467 44.85 0.17 18.81
N GLY A 468 44.50 1.27 18.13
CA GLY A 468 44.38 1.31 16.66
C GLY A 468 43.11 0.64 16.14
N GLU A 469 42.14 0.42 17.02
CA GLU A 469 40.82 -0.09 16.72
C GLU A 469 39.88 1.07 16.31
N GLU A 470 38.70 0.73 15.81
CA GLU A 470 37.72 1.72 15.38
C GLU A 470 36.31 1.23 15.68
N ASP A 471 35.60 1.98 16.53
CA ASP A 471 34.22 1.69 16.87
C ASP A 471 33.31 2.13 15.73
N VAL A 472 32.32 1.30 15.41
CA VAL A 472 31.30 1.64 14.41
C VAL A 472 29.96 1.76 15.10
N VAL A 473 29.33 2.93 14.98
CA VAL A 473 27.97 3.19 15.45
C VAL A 473 27.06 3.36 14.25
N MET A 474 26.02 2.54 14.15
CA MET A 474 25.02 2.64 13.10
C MET A 474 23.67 3.01 13.70
N ARG A 475 23.10 4.15 13.32
CA ARG A 475 21.75 4.53 13.69
C ARG A 475 20.77 4.10 12.60
N LEU A 476 19.76 3.31 12.98
CA LEU A 476 18.69 2.89 12.08
C LEU A 476 17.71 4.06 11.92
N LEU A 477 17.62 4.62 10.71
CA LEU A 477 16.59 5.58 10.38
C LEU A 477 15.35 4.81 9.95
N ALA A 478 14.35 4.77 10.82
CA ALA A 478 13.06 4.26 10.40
C ALA A 478 12.55 5.15 9.27
N ALA A 479 12.37 4.60 8.06
CA ALA A 479 11.62 5.23 6.98
C ALA A 479 10.16 5.32 7.44
N SER A 480 9.87 6.32 8.27
CA SER A 480 8.62 6.42 9.00
C SER A 480 7.91 7.68 8.58
N LYS A 481 6.69 7.50 8.05
CA LYS A 481 5.70 8.57 8.05
C LYS A 481 5.62 9.13 9.48
N PRO A 482 5.48 10.46 9.64
CA PRO A 482 5.34 11.05 10.96
C PRO A 482 4.18 10.37 11.70
N LEU A 483 4.38 10.08 12.99
CA LEU A 483 3.30 9.58 13.83
C LEU A 483 2.17 10.62 13.85
N PRO A 484 0.90 10.21 13.72
CA PRO A 484 -0.21 11.15 13.88
C PRO A 484 -0.15 11.79 15.28
N LEU A 485 -0.43 13.09 15.37
CA LEU A 485 -0.34 13.85 16.62
C LEU A 485 -1.21 13.23 17.74
N ASP A 486 -2.34 12.63 17.38
CA ASP A 486 -3.25 11.94 18.31
C ASP A 486 -2.68 10.64 18.91
N GLN A 487 -1.62 10.09 18.31
CA GLN A 487 -0.94 8.87 18.77
C GLN A 487 0.32 9.15 19.60
N MET A 488 0.64 10.43 19.86
CA MET A 488 1.85 10.84 20.57
C MET A 488 1.77 10.63 22.09
N GLY A 489 0.62 10.24 22.63
CA GLY A 489 0.43 10.01 24.06
C GLY A 489 0.22 11.28 24.87
N PHE A 490 -0.37 12.31 24.26
CA PHE A 490 -0.85 13.50 24.98
C PHE A 490 -2.05 13.15 25.86
N SER A 491 -2.16 13.81 27.03
CA SER A 491 -3.43 13.90 27.74
C SER A 491 -4.44 14.70 26.90
N ALA A 492 -5.74 14.50 27.11
CA ALA A 492 -6.78 15.19 26.33
C ALA A 492 -6.61 16.72 26.34
N ARG A 493 -6.27 17.29 27.51
CA ARG A 493 -6.01 18.72 27.68
C ARG A 493 -4.76 19.16 26.90
N ASN A 494 -3.65 18.44 27.03
CA ASN A 494 -2.42 18.82 26.35
C ASN A 494 -2.54 18.68 24.83
N LEU A 495 -3.26 17.66 24.34
CA LEU A 495 -3.53 17.48 22.91
C LEU A 495 -4.36 18.63 22.36
N ALA A 496 -5.44 19.00 23.04
CA ALA A 496 -6.31 20.10 22.63
C ALA A 496 -5.55 21.45 22.66
N GLY A 497 -4.84 21.72 23.74
CA GLY A 497 -4.03 22.94 23.87
C GLY A 497 -2.91 23.02 22.83
N PHE A 498 -2.23 21.91 22.55
CA PHE A 498 -1.16 21.87 21.56
C PHE A 498 -1.70 22.05 20.13
N LYS A 499 -2.83 21.42 19.79
CA LYS A 499 -3.52 21.63 18.50
C LYS A 499 -3.96 23.09 18.33
N ASP A 500 -4.47 23.73 19.38
CA ASP A 500 -4.88 25.14 19.31
C ASP A 500 -3.69 26.07 19.01
N ILE A 501 -2.56 25.91 19.71
CA ILE A 501 -1.39 26.76 19.49
C ILE A 501 -0.72 26.51 18.13
N VAL A 502 -0.67 25.25 17.69
CA VAL A 502 -0.07 24.87 16.39
C VAL A 502 -0.91 25.38 15.22
N SER A 503 -2.21 25.64 15.42
CA SER A 503 -3.10 26.18 14.39
C SER A 503 -3.11 27.72 14.32
N LYS A 504 -2.31 28.41 15.15
CA LYS A 504 -2.23 29.88 15.09
C LYS A 504 -1.45 30.31 13.84
N PRO A 505 -1.78 31.48 13.26
CA PRO A 505 -1.11 31.97 12.05
C PRO A 505 0.35 32.35 12.29
N TYR A 506 0.68 32.83 13.50
CA TYR A 506 2.03 33.26 13.85
C TYR A 506 2.30 33.12 15.35
N GLY A 507 3.58 33.14 15.70
CA GLY A 507 4.08 33.03 17.07
C GLY A 507 5.08 31.89 17.23
N ILE A 508 5.67 31.73 18.41
CA ILE A 508 6.71 30.73 18.67
C ILE A 508 6.23 29.59 19.56
N ILE A 509 6.53 28.36 19.14
CA ILE A 509 6.27 27.12 19.87
C ILE A 509 7.61 26.40 20.11
N LEU A 510 7.90 26.09 21.36
CA LEU A 510 9.15 25.45 21.75
C LEU A 510 8.89 24.05 22.30
N CYS A 511 9.46 23.03 21.68
CA CYS A 511 9.49 21.68 22.24
C CYS A 511 10.82 21.46 22.97
N VAL A 512 10.78 21.12 24.25
CA VAL A 512 11.99 21.09 25.09
C VAL A 512 12.19 19.78 25.83
N GLY A 513 13.44 19.49 26.17
CA GLY A 513 13.84 18.26 26.86
C GLY A 513 15.23 17.76 26.46
N PRO A 514 15.75 16.74 27.15
CA PRO A 514 17.07 16.17 26.86
C PRO A 514 17.11 15.47 25.51
N THR A 515 18.30 15.04 25.11
CA THR A 515 18.48 14.20 23.92
C THR A 515 17.66 12.91 24.06
N GLY A 516 17.02 12.48 22.98
CA GLY A 516 16.20 11.26 22.97
C GLY A 516 14.84 11.39 23.67
N SER A 517 14.38 12.60 24.02
CA SER A 517 13.04 12.80 24.61
C SER A 517 11.90 12.86 23.58
N GLY A 518 12.19 12.68 22.29
CA GLY A 518 11.17 12.64 21.23
C GLY A 518 10.71 14.00 20.69
N LYS A 519 11.44 15.10 20.96
CA LYS A 519 11.10 16.47 20.50
C LYS A 519 10.89 16.55 18.99
N THR A 520 11.86 16.05 18.22
CA THR A 520 11.83 16.03 16.76
C THR A 520 10.60 15.28 16.25
N THR A 521 10.28 14.12 16.84
CA THR A 521 9.08 13.34 16.50
C THR A 521 7.80 14.14 16.74
N THR A 522 7.71 14.85 17.87
CA THR A 522 6.55 15.70 18.19
C THR A 522 6.42 16.88 17.24
N LEU A 523 7.52 17.58 16.94
CA LEU A 523 7.52 18.67 15.96
C LEU A 523 7.08 18.18 14.58
N HIS A 524 7.63 17.07 14.10
CA HIS A 524 7.22 16.50 12.82
C HIS A 524 5.76 16.03 12.81
N SER A 525 5.22 15.57 13.95
CA SER A 525 3.80 15.25 14.08
C SER A 525 2.92 16.50 14.03
N ALA A 526 3.39 17.61 14.62
CA ALA A 526 2.73 18.92 14.56
C ALA A 526 2.74 19.49 13.13
N LEU A 527 3.89 19.45 12.46
CA LEU A 527 4.02 19.87 11.06
C LEU A 527 3.11 19.03 10.16
N GLY A 528 3.06 17.72 10.37
CA GLY A 528 2.16 16.84 9.62
C GLY A 528 0.67 17.15 9.84
N PHE A 529 0.29 17.70 11.00
CA PHE A 529 -1.09 18.12 11.29
C PHE A 529 -1.49 19.39 10.52
N ILE A 530 -0.56 20.32 10.29
CA ILE A 530 -0.79 21.58 9.55
C ILE A 530 -0.30 21.53 8.10
N ASN A 531 0.15 20.37 7.63
CA ASN A 531 0.67 20.19 6.27
C ASN A 531 -0.49 20.10 5.27
N THR A 532 -0.97 21.26 4.86
CA THR A 532 -2.00 21.42 3.82
C THR A 532 -1.41 22.15 2.61
N PRO A 533 -1.96 21.98 1.39
CA PRO A 533 -1.40 22.59 0.18
C PRO A 533 -1.31 24.13 0.18
N ASP A 534 -2.08 24.78 1.04
CA ASP A 534 -2.15 26.23 1.25
C ASP A 534 -1.17 26.74 2.31
N VAL A 535 -0.44 25.86 3.02
CA VAL A 535 0.53 26.24 4.05
C VAL A 535 1.94 25.85 3.61
N LYS A 536 2.81 26.85 3.45
CA LYS A 536 4.19 26.66 3.00
C LYS A 536 5.14 26.51 4.18
N ILE A 537 5.59 25.28 4.39
CA ILE A 537 6.41 24.88 5.54
C ILE A 537 7.87 24.69 5.12
N TRP A 538 8.78 25.48 5.73
CA TRP A 538 10.23 25.31 5.59
C TRP A 538 10.84 24.77 6.88
N THR A 539 11.77 23.82 6.76
CA THR A 539 12.50 23.28 7.91
C THR A 539 14.01 23.36 7.69
N ALA A 540 14.75 23.78 8.72
CA ALA A 540 16.20 23.67 8.79
C ALA A 540 16.55 22.65 9.87
N GLU A 541 17.24 21.57 9.51
CA GLU A 541 17.51 20.44 10.40
C GLU A 541 18.99 20.03 10.33
N ASP A 542 19.54 19.56 11.44
CA ASP A 542 20.91 19.04 11.51
C ASP A 542 20.96 17.65 12.17
N PRO A 543 20.85 16.57 11.38
CA PRO A 543 20.40 16.50 9.99
C PRO A 543 18.89 16.22 9.85
N VAL A 544 18.37 16.13 8.62
CA VAL A 544 16.96 15.78 8.37
C VAL A 544 16.69 14.33 8.79
N GLU A 545 15.85 14.13 9.82
CA GLU A 545 15.56 12.80 10.39
C GLU A 545 14.30 12.16 9.81
N ILE A 546 13.24 12.94 9.60
CA ILE A 546 11.93 12.46 9.14
C ILE A 546 11.57 13.22 7.87
N THR A 547 11.54 12.53 6.73
CA THR A 547 11.12 13.13 5.46
C THR A 547 9.61 13.15 5.34
N GLN A 548 9.04 14.31 4.97
CA GLN A 548 7.60 14.50 4.80
C GLN A 548 7.28 15.15 3.46
N PRO A 549 6.47 14.51 2.61
CA PRO A 549 5.93 15.15 1.41
C PRO A 549 5.19 16.44 1.77
N GLY A 550 5.38 17.50 0.98
CA GLY A 550 4.78 18.82 1.21
C GLY A 550 5.71 19.82 1.91
N LEU A 551 6.62 19.35 2.76
CA LEU A 551 7.59 20.21 3.44
C LEU A 551 8.79 20.55 2.54
N ARG A 552 9.40 21.72 2.78
CA ARG A 552 10.69 22.13 2.21
C ARG A 552 11.78 21.98 3.26
N GLN A 553 12.37 20.78 3.32
CA GLN A 553 13.34 20.43 4.34
C GLN A 553 14.76 20.64 3.82
N VAL A 554 15.54 21.47 4.51
CA VAL A 554 16.95 21.70 4.23
C VAL A 554 17.81 21.17 5.37
N GLN A 555 18.96 20.61 5.00
CA GLN A 555 19.94 20.17 5.98
C GLN A 555 21.00 21.25 6.17
N VAL A 556 21.36 21.53 7.43
CA VAL A 556 22.49 22.38 7.78
C VAL A 556 23.78 21.78 7.21
N GLN A 557 24.64 22.64 6.64
CA GLN A 557 25.91 22.25 6.04
C GLN A 557 27.02 23.21 6.49
N PRO A 558 27.67 22.94 7.65
CA PRO A 558 28.68 23.84 8.20
C PRO A 558 29.89 24.04 7.28
N LYS A 559 30.21 23.06 6.43
CA LYS A 559 31.33 23.11 5.48
C LYS A 559 31.21 24.22 4.43
N ILE A 560 29.99 24.69 4.16
CA ILE A 560 29.71 25.77 3.20
C ILE A 560 29.06 26.98 3.90
N ASP A 561 29.20 27.07 5.23
CA ASP A 561 28.59 28.12 6.06
C ASP A 561 27.05 28.20 5.97
N PHE A 562 26.39 27.08 5.64
CA PHE A 562 24.93 27.01 5.64
C PHE A 562 24.42 26.57 7.01
N THR A 563 24.47 27.50 7.98
CA THR A 563 24.08 27.33 9.40
C THR A 563 22.58 27.52 9.64
N PHE A 564 22.08 27.25 10.86
CA PHE A 564 20.68 27.50 11.24
C PHE A 564 20.27 28.98 11.04
N ALA A 565 21.08 29.92 11.53
CA ALA A 565 20.84 31.36 11.37
C ALA A 565 20.78 31.76 9.88
N ASN A 566 21.69 31.24 9.05
CA ASN A 566 21.70 31.53 7.61
C ASN A 566 20.50 30.91 6.88
N ALA A 567 20.09 29.70 7.24
CA ALA A 567 18.88 29.07 6.72
C ALA A 567 17.63 29.87 7.10
N MET A 568 17.50 30.31 8.36
CA MET A 568 16.40 31.16 8.84
C MET A 568 16.28 32.47 8.05
N ARG A 569 17.39 33.18 7.85
CA ARG A 569 17.42 34.40 7.03
C ARG A 569 17.01 34.14 5.58
N ALA A 570 17.36 32.98 5.02
CA ALA A 570 16.95 32.61 3.67
C ALA A 570 15.44 32.31 3.62
N PHE A 571 14.90 31.63 4.63
CA PHE A 571 13.48 31.30 4.70
C PHE A 571 12.60 32.54 4.73
N LEU A 572 12.98 33.59 5.47
CA LEU A 572 12.22 34.85 5.50
C LEU A 572 12.07 35.55 4.14
N ARG A 573 12.91 35.20 3.15
CA ARG A 573 12.80 35.67 1.76
C ARG A 573 12.14 34.66 0.84
N ALA A 574 11.82 33.47 1.35
CA ALA A 574 11.26 32.36 0.61
C ALA A 574 9.73 32.28 0.74
N ASP A 575 9.09 33.31 1.31
CA ASP A 575 7.63 33.39 1.51
C ASP A 575 7.09 32.15 2.26
N PRO A 576 7.52 31.93 3.53
CA PRO A 576 7.04 30.82 4.35
C PRO A 576 5.80 31.23 5.16
N ASP A 577 4.93 30.28 5.47
CA ASP A 577 3.90 30.46 6.52
C ASP A 577 4.43 29.92 7.86
N VAL A 578 5.12 28.77 7.78
CA VAL A 578 5.64 28.05 8.94
C VAL A 578 7.13 27.80 8.76
N ILE A 579 7.89 28.08 9.81
CA ILE A 579 9.32 27.83 9.87
C ILE A 579 9.62 26.89 11.04
N MET A 580 10.27 25.76 10.77
CA MET A 580 10.81 24.89 11.81
C MET A 580 12.34 24.93 11.81
N VAL A 581 12.91 25.18 12.98
CA VAL A 581 14.36 25.10 13.20
C VAL A 581 14.62 23.95 14.13
N GLY A 582 15.50 23.02 13.73
CA GLY A 582 15.83 21.83 14.51
C GLY A 582 16.15 22.15 15.97
N GLU A 583 16.93 23.20 16.21
CA GLU A 583 17.24 23.70 17.55
C GLU A 583 17.69 25.17 17.56
N MET A 584 17.45 25.85 18.68
CA MET A 584 17.95 27.20 18.95
C MET A 584 19.05 27.13 20.02
N ARG A 585 20.28 26.85 19.60
CA ARG A 585 21.44 26.72 20.51
C ARG A 585 22.03 28.04 20.94
N ASP A 586 22.01 29.03 20.04
CA ASP A 586 22.68 30.31 20.20
C ASP A 586 21.68 31.48 20.17
N GLN A 587 22.14 32.62 20.69
CA GLN A 587 21.35 33.84 20.80
C GLN A 587 20.90 34.35 19.43
N GLU A 588 21.77 34.24 18.41
CA GLU A 588 21.49 34.71 17.06
C GLU A 588 20.28 33.98 16.45
N THR A 589 20.29 32.65 16.47
CA THR A 589 19.21 31.82 15.93
C THR A 589 17.91 32.03 16.71
N ALA A 590 17.98 32.14 18.04
CA ALA A 590 16.83 32.41 18.89
C ALA A 590 16.22 33.80 18.61
N GLN A 591 17.05 34.83 18.44
CA GLN A 591 16.61 36.18 18.11
C GLN A 591 15.91 36.22 16.75
N ILE A 592 16.50 35.62 15.71
CA ILE A 592 15.87 35.55 14.38
C ILE A 592 14.54 34.80 14.43
N GLY A 593 14.44 33.72 15.22
CA GLY A 593 13.19 33.00 15.42
C GLY A 593 12.09 33.84 16.07
N ILE A 594 12.43 34.63 17.07
CA ILE A 594 11.49 35.54 17.73
C ILE A 594 11.07 36.66 16.77
N GLU A 595 12.01 37.29 16.08
CA GLU A 595 11.70 38.32 15.06
C GLU A 595 10.81 37.77 13.93
N ALA A 596 11.09 36.57 13.45
CA ALA A 596 10.25 35.87 12.46
C ALA A 596 8.82 35.67 12.98
N SER A 597 8.68 35.28 14.24
CA SER A 597 7.36 35.04 14.85
C SER A 597 6.54 36.31 15.06
N LEU A 598 7.21 37.44 15.34
CA LEU A 598 6.56 38.76 15.47
C LEU A 598 6.19 39.36 14.10
N THR A 599 6.83 38.91 13.03
CA THR A 599 6.58 39.36 11.65
C THR A 599 5.57 38.50 10.90
N GLY A 600 4.78 37.69 11.62
CA GLY A 600 3.64 36.98 11.04
C GLY A 600 3.91 35.53 10.63
N HIS A 601 5.00 34.92 11.09
CA HIS A 601 5.31 33.51 10.83
C HIS A 601 5.04 32.62 12.05
N LEU A 602 4.60 31.38 11.82
CA LEU A 602 4.58 30.37 12.88
C LEU A 602 5.96 29.71 12.98
N VAL A 603 6.62 29.82 14.13
CA VAL A 603 7.97 29.31 14.35
C VAL A 603 7.95 28.15 15.34
N LEU A 604 8.48 27.00 14.93
CA LEU A 604 8.64 25.82 15.77
C LEU A 604 10.13 25.55 15.98
N SER A 605 10.55 25.28 17.22
CA SER A 605 11.93 24.87 17.47
C SER A 605 12.09 24.01 18.71
N THR A 606 13.33 23.55 18.95
CA THR A 606 13.70 22.80 20.15
C THR A 606 14.79 23.46 20.97
N LEU A 607 14.74 23.23 22.29
CA LEU A 607 15.79 23.56 23.24
C LEU A 607 16.04 22.40 24.22
N HIS A 608 17.18 22.45 24.89
CA HIS A 608 17.60 21.45 25.89
C HIS A 608 17.45 21.99 27.31
N THR A 609 16.21 22.08 27.79
CA THR A 609 15.85 22.49 29.16
C THR A 609 15.05 21.38 29.85
N ASN A 610 14.99 21.40 31.19
CA ASN A 610 14.35 20.30 31.91
C ASN A 610 12.84 20.46 32.03
N SER A 611 12.34 21.69 32.14
CA SER A 611 10.91 22.00 32.27
C SER A 611 10.49 23.15 31.35
N ALA A 612 9.17 23.29 31.14
CA ALA A 612 8.64 24.37 30.32
C ALA A 612 8.92 25.75 30.93
N PRO A 613 8.72 26.01 32.24
CA PRO A 613 9.06 27.29 32.87
C PRO A 613 10.55 27.65 32.86
N GLU A 614 11.47 26.69 33.06
CA GLU A 614 12.92 26.94 33.00
C GLU A 614 13.40 27.44 31.63
N THR A 615 12.66 27.10 30.57
CA THR A 615 12.99 27.53 29.21
C THR A 615 12.93 29.04 29.07
N VAL A 616 11.98 29.68 29.76
CA VAL A 616 11.85 31.14 29.78
C VAL A 616 13.12 31.76 30.32
N VAL A 617 13.56 31.31 31.51
CA VAL A 617 14.75 31.85 32.16
C VAL A 617 15.99 31.58 31.31
N ARG A 618 16.10 30.39 30.72
CA ARG A 618 17.22 30.05 29.84
C ARG A 618 17.34 30.98 28.62
N LEU A 619 16.22 31.37 28.01
CA LEU A 619 16.23 32.29 26.87
C LEU A 619 16.60 33.71 27.32
N ILE A 620 16.06 34.17 28.46
CA ILE A 620 16.43 35.48 29.02
C ILE A 620 17.93 35.53 29.37
N ASP A 621 18.47 34.47 29.95
CA ASP A 621 19.91 34.33 30.27
C ASP A 621 20.79 34.28 29.01
N MET A 622 20.24 33.80 27.89
CA MET A 622 20.90 33.81 26.58
C MET A 622 20.94 35.22 25.96
N GLY A 623 20.31 36.22 26.59
CA GLY A 623 20.27 37.60 26.11
C GLY A 623 19.09 37.90 25.20
N ILE A 624 18.03 37.09 25.25
CA ILE A 624 16.78 37.37 24.56
C ILE A 624 15.98 38.42 25.32
N ASP A 625 15.44 39.40 24.59
CA ASP A 625 14.58 40.43 25.16
C ASP A 625 13.26 39.82 25.69
N PRO A 626 12.92 40.00 26.99
CA PRO A 626 11.73 39.40 27.58
C PRO A 626 10.42 39.91 26.99
N PHE A 627 10.36 41.16 26.49
CA PHE A 627 9.14 41.71 25.91
C PHE A 627 8.84 41.05 24.57
N ASN A 628 9.81 41.04 23.66
CA ASN A 628 9.68 40.38 22.36
C ASN A 628 9.39 38.88 22.50
N PHE A 629 10.04 38.21 23.45
CA PHE A 629 9.77 36.80 23.71
C PHE A 629 8.37 36.55 24.28
N ALA A 630 7.94 37.35 25.26
CA ALA A 630 6.59 37.22 25.82
C ALA A 630 5.51 37.42 24.74
N ASP A 631 5.65 38.44 23.90
CA ASP A 631 4.67 38.77 22.88
C ASP A 631 4.57 37.67 21.82
N SER A 632 5.71 37.12 21.40
CA SER A 632 5.77 36.01 20.43
C SER A 632 5.30 34.65 20.98
N LEU A 633 5.43 34.39 22.28
CA LEU A 633 5.22 33.07 22.86
C LEU A 633 3.77 32.57 22.71
N LEU A 634 3.61 31.42 22.05
CA LEU A 634 2.36 30.65 22.03
C LEU A 634 2.35 29.55 23.07
N GLY A 635 3.47 28.82 23.21
CA GLY A 635 3.59 27.78 24.23
C GLY A 635 4.92 27.05 24.22
N ILE A 636 5.21 26.42 25.36
CA ILE A 636 6.39 25.58 25.58
C ILE A 636 5.92 24.19 25.99
N LEU A 637 6.30 23.18 25.22
CA LEU A 637 6.03 21.78 25.47
C LEU A 637 7.30 21.09 25.97
N ALA A 638 7.39 20.85 27.28
CA ALA A 638 8.42 19.98 27.83
C ALA A 638 8.04 18.50 27.66
N GLN A 639 9.02 17.69 27.24
CA GLN A 639 8.80 16.29 26.92
C GLN A 639 9.88 15.37 27.49
N ARG A 640 9.46 14.16 27.88
CA ARG A 640 10.30 13.00 28.18
C ARG A 640 9.76 11.77 27.48
N LEU A 641 10.60 10.78 27.19
CA LEU A 641 10.18 9.47 26.73
C LEU A 641 10.47 8.44 27.82
N THR A 642 9.50 7.59 28.10
CA THR A 642 9.64 6.50 29.06
C THR A 642 9.07 5.20 28.50
N ARG A 643 9.50 4.06 29.04
CA ARG A 643 9.12 2.75 28.52
C ARG A 643 7.72 2.36 28.98
N THR A 644 6.95 1.77 28.07
CA THR A 644 5.61 1.26 28.38
C THR A 644 5.63 -0.17 28.89
N LEU A 645 4.74 -0.47 29.84
CA LEU A 645 4.53 -1.84 30.31
C LEU A 645 4.14 -2.75 29.15
N CYS A 646 4.72 -3.95 29.11
CA CYS A 646 4.40 -4.94 28.10
C CYS A 646 2.92 -5.35 28.19
N ARG A 647 2.18 -5.21 27.08
CA ARG A 647 0.76 -5.54 27.03
C ARG A 647 0.49 -7.03 27.28
N SER A 648 1.43 -7.91 26.89
CA SER A 648 1.30 -9.37 27.04
C SER A 648 1.50 -9.88 28.47
N CYS A 649 2.28 -9.18 29.30
CA CYS A 649 2.69 -9.71 30.62
C CYS A 649 2.51 -8.76 31.81
N LYS A 650 2.02 -7.53 31.62
CA LYS A 650 1.77 -6.62 32.75
C LYS A 650 0.82 -7.27 33.76
N GLN A 651 1.16 -7.19 35.05
CA GLN A 651 0.37 -7.81 36.11
C GLN A 651 -0.37 -6.74 36.92
N PRO A 652 -1.70 -6.85 37.08
CA PRO A 652 -2.45 -5.98 37.96
C PRO A 652 -2.17 -6.32 39.43
N TYR A 653 -2.11 -5.30 40.29
CA TYR A 653 -2.05 -5.46 41.74
C TYR A 653 -2.73 -4.27 42.44
N THR A 654 -3.19 -4.49 43.66
CA THR A 654 -3.70 -3.41 44.52
C THR A 654 -2.51 -2.84 45.29
N PRO A 655 -2.22 -1.53 45.18
CA PRO A 655 -1.10 -0.92 45.88
C PRO A 655 -1.33 -0.93 47.40
N GLY A 656 -0.26 -1.05 48.17
CA GLY A 656 -0.31 -0.87 49.61
C GLY A 656 -0.60 0.60 49.98
N GLU A 657 -1.05 0.85 51.20
CA GLU A 657 -1.36 2.22 51.66
C GLU A 657 -0.15 3.16 51.54
N GLN A 658 1.04 2.71 51.91
CA GLN A 658 2.28 3.49 51.78
C GLN A 658 2.62 3.85 50.33
N GLU A 659 2.41 2.91 49.41
CA GLU A 659 2.65 3.14 47.98
C GLU A 659 1.65 4.15 47.40
N PHE A 660 0.38 4.03 47.80
CA PHE A 660 -0.64 5.01 47.46
C PHE A 660 -0.30 6.40 47.98
N GLN A 661 0.09 6.52 49.26
CA GLN A 661 0.50 7.81 49.83
C GLN A 661 1.72 8.40 49.10
N SER A 662 2.72 7.58 48.76
CA SER A 662 3.87 8.04 47.97
C SER A 662 3.46 8.55 46.58
N LEU A 663 2.46 7.93 45.97
CA LEU A 663 1.90 8.37 44.68
C LEU A 663 1.14 9.70 44.82
N VAL A 664 0.34 9.88 45.89
CA VAL A 664 -0.35 11.15 46.22
C VAL A 664 0.65 12.27 46.47
N GLU A 665 1.70 12.02 47.25
CA GLU A 665 2.77 12.97 47.54
C GLU A 665 3.51 13.37 46.26
N SER A 666 3.83 12.41 45.39
CA SER A 666 4.53 12.67 44.12
C SER A 666 3.69 13.49 43.14
N TYR A 667 2.36 13.30 43.12
CA TYR A 667 1.44 14.08 42.29
C TYR A 667 1.23 15.50 42.84
N GLY A 668 1.32 15.65 44.16
CA GLY A 668 0.94 16.85 44.89
C GLY A 668 -0.42 16.65 45.57
N PRO A 669 -0.48 16.56 46.92
CA PRO A 669 -1.70 16.25 47.66
C PRO A 669 -2.87 17.20 47.38
N LYS A 670 -2.57 18.48 47.09
CA LYS A 670 -3.56 19.50 46.71
C LYS A 670 -4.24 19.19 45.37
N TYR A 671 -3.53 18.58 44.43
CA TYR A 671 -3.98 18.35 43.06
C TYR A 671 -4.51 16.93 42.84
N PHE A 672 -4.03 15.95 43.62
CA PHE A 672 -4.39 14.54 43.46
C PHE A 672 -5.90 14.26 43.45
N PRO A 673 -6.75 14.94 44.25
CA PRO A 673 -8.20 14.71 44.20
C PRO A 673 -8.84 14.92 42.82
N ARG A 674 -8.20 15.70 41.92
CA ARG A 674 -8.66 15.92 40.54
C ARG A 674 -8.62 14.65 39.68
N THR A 675 -7.80 13.68 40.04
CA THR A 675 -7.72 12.38 39.35
C THR A 675 -8.98 11.53 39.54
N GLY A 676 -9.80 11.84 40.56
CA GLY A 676 -10.96 11.04 40.94
C GLY A 676 -10.63 9.70 41.62
N VAL A 677 -9.34 9.39 41.81
CA VAL A 677 -8.89 8.12 42.39
C VAL A 677 -8.88 8.20 43.91
N ARG A 678 -9.44 7.16 44.56
CA ARG A 678 -9.42 6.98 46.02
C ARG A 678 -8.70 5.69 46.38
N TYR A 679 -8.11 5.66 47.58
CA TYR A 679 -7.56 4.41 48.12
C TYR A 679 -8.69 3.40 48.35
N GLY A 680 -8.48 2.16 47.94
CA GLY A 680 -9.47 1.09 48.08
C GLY A 680 -9.09 -0.15 47.27
N SER A 681 -9.85 -1.22 47.46
CA SER A 681 -9.66 -2.51 46.76
C SER A 681 -9.87 -2.42 45.24
N GLU A 682 -10.61 -1.42 44.77
CA GLU A 682 -10.88 -1.19 43.35
C GLU A 682 -9.71 -0.56 42.60
N LEU A 683 -8.78 0.09 43.32
CA LEU A 683 -7.59 0.69 42.70
C LEU A 683 -6.64 -0.42 42.23
N LYS A 684 -6.41 -0.48 40.91
CA LYS A 684 -5.47 -1.39 40.28
C LYS A 684 -4.32 -0.61 39.64
N LEU A 685 -3.11 -0.88 40.10
CA LEU A 685 -1.88 -0.49 39.41
C LEU A 685 -1.31 -1.70 38.67
N TYR A 686 -0.31 -1.45 37.83
CA TYR A 686 0.32 -2.49 37.01
C TYR A 686 1.83 -2.48 37.20
N ARG A 687 2.43 -3.67 37.20
CA ARG A 687 3.88 -3.88 37.31
C ARG A 687 4.42 -4.76 36.20
N ALA A 688 5.70 -4.58 35.91
CA ALA A 688 6.46 -5.40 34.97
C ALA A 688 6.66 -6.83 35.51
N ALA A 689 6.35 -7.85 34.69
CA ALA A 689 6.59 -9.26 35.02
C ALA A 689 7.66 -9.92 34.14
N GLY A 690 7.73 -9.54 32.86
CA GLY A 690 8.64 -10.14 31.89
C GLY A 690 8.03 -11.36 31.17
N CYS A 691 8.25 -11.44 29.86
CA CYS A 691 7.86 -12.56 29.00
C CYS A 691 8.74 -12.60 27.74
N PRO A 692 8.66 -13.66 26.90
CA PRO A 692 9.42 -13.74 25.66
C PRO A 692 9.19 -12.54 24.72
N ASP A 693 7.96 -12.05 24.61
CA ASP A 693 7.62 -10.90 23.74
C ASP A 693 8.37 -9.60 24.05
N CYS A 694 8.80 -9.43 25.30
CA CYS A 694 9.54 -8.25 25.76
C CYS A 694 11.00 -8.58 26.14
N GLY A 695 11.49 -9.76 25.77
CA GLY A 695 12.82 -10.25 26.13
C GLY A 695 13.06 -10.27 27.64
N GLY A 696 12.05 -10.63 28.43
CA GLY A 696 12.14 -10.70 29.89
C GLY A 696 12.11 -9.37 30.65
N SER A 697 12.16 -8.22 29.96
CA SER A 697 12.27 -6.91 30.63
C SER A 697 10.98 -6.42 31.30
N GLY A 698 9.82 -6.91 30.84
CA GLY A 698 8.50 -6.44 31.27
C GLY A 698 8.04 -5.13 30.63
N TYR A 699 8.87 -4.54 29.75
CA TYR A 699 8.56 -3.32 29.01
C TYR A 699 8.70 -3.55 27.50
N ARG A 700 7.84 -2.90 26.71
CA ARG A 700 7.92 -2.95 25.24
C ARG A 700 7.31 -1.67 24.66
N GLY A 701 8.09 -0.91 23.92
CA GLY A 701 7.69 0.38 23.38
C GLY A 701 7.91 1.54 24.35
N ARG A 702 7.61 2.75 23.86
CA ARG A 702 7.84 4.02 24.57
C ARG A 702 6.62 4.93 24.47
N MET A 703 6.46 5.80 25.45
CA MET A 703 5.39 6.81 25.52
C MET A 703 5.97 8.15 25.99
N GLY A 704 5.47 9.25 25.41
CA GLY A 704 5.83 10.60 25.80
C GLY A 704 5.17 11.00 27.12
N LEU A 705 5.89 11.71 27.99
CA LEU A 705 5.34 12.50 29.09
C LEU A 705 5.39 13.97 28.69
N HIS A 706 4.32 14.71 28.94
CA HIS A 706 4.13 16.05 28.39
C HIS A 706 3.75 17.05 29.47
N GLU A 707 4.45 18.18 29.47
CA GLU A 707 4.15 19.36 30.27
C GLU A 707 4.01 20.54 29.33
N LEU A 708 2.76 21.00 29.13
CA LEU A 708 2.44 22.07 28.19
C LEU A 708 2.10 23.36 28.94
N MET A 709 3.01 24.33 28.87
CA MET A 709 2.78 25.71 29.31
C MET A 709 2.32 26.55 28.13
N VAL A 710 1.08 27.03 28.17
CA VAL A 710 0.53 27.93 27.14
C VAL A 710 0.91 29.38 27.49
N GLY A 711 1.25 30.18 26.49
CA GLY A 711 1.58 31.60 26.65
C GLY A 711 0.35 32.47 26.91
N THR A 712 -0.28 32.34 28.07
CA THR A 712 -1.41 33.19 28.48
C THR A 712 -0.94 34.61 28.82
N ASP A 713 -1.83 35.59 28.81
CA ASP A 713 -1.49 36.98 29.19
C ASP A 713 -0.85 37.07 30.58
N ALA A 714 -1.27 36.22 31.52
CA ALA A 714 -0.69 36.16 32.86
C ALA A 714 0.77 35.65 32.81
N VAL A 715 1.02 34.56 32.08
CA VAL A 715 2.37 34.04 31.85
C VAL A 715 3.24 35.09 31.14
N LYS A 716 2.73 35.73 30.08
CA LYS A 716 3.44 36.78 29.33
C LYS A 716 3.87 37.94 30.22
N ARG A 717 3.00 38.43 31.11
CA ARG A 717 3.35 39.48 32.08
C ARG A 717 4.47 39.05 33.02
N LEU A 718 4.44 37.81 33.51
CA LEU A 718 5.51 37.27 34.37
C LEU A 718 6.85 37.18 33.62
N ILE A 719 6.82 36.80 32.34
CA ILE A 719 8.02 36.79 31.48
C ILE A 719 8.59 38.21 31.34
N GLN A 720 7.74 39.20 31.02
CA GLN A 720 8.15 40.61 30.89
C GLN A 720 8.78 41.16 32.19
N GLN A 721 8.28 40.73 33.34
CA GLN A 721 8.78 41.10 34.67
C GLN A 721 10.02 40.31 35.12
N LYS A 722 10.48 39.33 34.31
CA LYS A 722 11.56 38.41 34.67
C LYS A 722 11.29 37.67 35.99
N ALA A 723 10.05 37.25 36.19
CA ALA A 723 9.64 36.54 37.40
C ALA A 723 10.44 35.22 37.58
N PRO A 724 10.67 34.78 38.82
CA PRO A 724 11.35 33.52 39.09
C PRO A 724 10.55 32.31 38.56
N VAL A 725 11.26 31.21 38.27
CA VAL A 725 10.70 29.96 37.72
C VAL A 725 9.51 29.45 38.55
N GLU A 726 9.56 29.57 39.87
CA GLU A 726 8.49 29.09 40.76
C GLU A 726 7.17 29.84 40.56
N GLU A 727 7.22 31.14 40.30
CA GLU A 727 6.02 31.95 40.03
C GLU A 727 5.43 31.62 38.66
N LEU A 728 6.29 31.49 37.63
CA LEU A 728 5.89 31.04 36.30
C LEU A 728 5.22 29.65 36.36
N ARG A 729 5.82 28.72 37.11
CA ARG A 729 5.27 27.38 37.30
C ARG A 729 3.92 27.42 38.03
N ALA A 730 3.80 28.20 39.09
CA ALA A 730 2.56 28.33 39.85
C ALA A 730 1.43 28.89 38.97
N GLN A 731 1.72 29.93 38.17
CA GLN A 731 0.77 30.49 37.22
C GLN A 731 0.40 29.50 36.12
N ALA A 732 1.37 28.81 35.52
CA ALA A 732 1.10 27.81 34.49
C ALA A 732 0.21 26.67 35.01
N ILE A 733 0.43 26.20 36.25
CA ILE A 733 -0.42 25.19 36.91
C ILE A 733 -1.83 25.75 37.17
N ALA A 734 -1.94 27.03 37.56
CA ALA A 734 -3.24 27.70 37.72
C ALA A 734 -4.00 27.76 36.38
N ASP A 735 -3.28 27.95 35.27
CA ASP A 735 -3.79 27.91 33.89
C ASP A 735 -4.02 26.47 33.37
N GLY A 736 -3.91 25.48 34.26
CA GLY A 736 -4.24 24.08 34.00
C GLY A 736 -3.09 23.21 33.49
N MET A 737 -1.84 23.68 33.54
CA MET A 737 -0.68 22.86 33.22
C MET A 737 -0.53 21.70 34.21
N THR A 738 -0.43 20.49 33.67
CA THR A 738 0.05 19.31 34.41
C THR A 738 1.57 19.22 34.29
N THR A 739 2.27 18.96 35.39
CA THR A 739 3.72 18.73 35.36
C THR A 739 4.05 17.39 34.69
N LEU A 740 5.30 17.20 34.27
CA LEU A 740 5.76 15.90 33.74
C LEU A 740 5.48 14.74 34.71
N MET A 741 5.65 14.98 36.02
CA MET A 741 5.35 13.98 37.06
C MET A 741 3.86 13.66 37.14
N GLN A 742 3.00 14.69 37.08
CA GLN A 742 1.55 14.51 37.13
C GLN A 742 1.03 13.74 35.91
N ASP A 743 1.46 14.13 34.70
CA ASP A 743 1.10 13.42 33.46
C ASP A 743 1.62 11.97 33.46
N GLY A 744 2.82 11.74 34.00
CA GLY A 744 3.36 10.39 34.23
C GLY A 744 2.51 9.55 35.17
N ILE A 745 2.08 10.12 36.31
CA ILE A 745 1.22 9.42 37.28
C ILE A 745 -0.16 9.12 36.69
N GLU A 746 -0.76 10.03 35.91
CA GLU A 746 -2.02 9.77 35.20
C GLU A 746 -1.91 8.55 34.27
N LYS A 747 -0.75 8.39 33.61
CA LYS A 747 -0.46 7.22 32.77
C LYS A 747 -0.16 5.95 33.56
N VAL A 748 0.32 6.06 34.79
CA VAL A 748 0.42 4.93 35.74
C VAL A 748 -0.97 4.49 36.18
N LEU A 749 -1.85 5.43 36.52
CA LEU A 749 -3.25 5.15 36.88
C LEU A 749 -4.03 4.52 35.71
N ALA A 750 -3.72 4.89 34.47
CA ALA A 750 -4.26 4.26 33.26
C ALA A 750 -3.64 2.87 32.95
N GLY A 751 -2.62 2.44 33.69
CA GLY A 751 -1.97 1.14 33.52
C GLY A 751 -1.09 1.01 32.27
N HIS A 752 -0.55 2.13 31.78
CA HIS A 752 0.43 2.18 30.70
C HIS A 752 1.87 2.12 31.21
N LEU A 753 2.10 2.73 32.37
CA LEU A 753 3.41 2.90 33.00
C LEU A 753 3.41 2.36 34.43
N ASP A 754 4.60 2.30 35.03
CA ASP A 754 4.78 2.15 36.47
C ASP A 754 5.57 3.34 37.04
N MET A 755 5.53 3.51 38.37
CA MET A 755 6.21 4.63 39.03
C MET A 755 7.73 4.59 38.87
N LYS A 756 8.33 3.42 38.65
CA LYS A 756 9.77 3.28 38.43
C LYS A 756 10.18 3.98 37.13
N GLN A 757 9.44 3.76 36.06
CA GLN A 757 9.70 4.38 34.75
C GLN A 757 9.41 5.89 34.75
N VAL A 758 8.39 6.36 35.47
CA VAL A 758 8.10 7.81 35.61
C VAL A 758 9.22 8.52 36.37
N ARG A 759 9.62 7.99 37.54
CA ARG A 759 10.69 8.59 38.36
C ARG A 759 12.04 8.64 37.65
N ALA A 760 12.34 7.65 36.80
CA ALA A 760 13.60 7.60 36.06
C ALA A 760 13.78 8.77 35.08
N VAL A 761 12.70 9.37 34.58
CA VAL A 761 12.77 10.42 33.53
C VAL A 761 12.33 11.80 34.03
N CYS A 762 11.60 11.87 35.14
CA CYS A 762 11.13 13.09 35.78
C CYS A 762 12.07 13.57 36.91
N ILE A 763 13.34 13.15 36.91
CA ILE A 763 14.31 13.48 37.97
C ILE A 763 14.37 15.00 38.16
N LYS A 764 14.30 15.43 39.42
CA LYS A 764 14.36 16.82 39.89
C LYS A 764 15.71 17.46 39.61
#